data_AF-A0A8C4HXC5-F1
#
_entry.id   AF-A0A8C4HXC5-F1
#
_cell.length_a   1.000
_cell.length_b   1.000
_cell.length_c   1.000
_cell.angle_alpha   90.00
_cell.angle_beta   90.00
_cell.angle_gamma   90.00
#
_symmetry.space_group_name_H-M   'P 1'
#
loop_
_entity.id
_entity.type
_entity.pdbx_description
1 polymer ?
#
loop_
_entity_poly.entity_id
_entity_poly.type
_entity_poly.pdbx_seq_one_letter_code
_entity_poly.pdbx_strand_id
1 'polypeptide(L)'
;MDSTRKFGKYRVEREVLDEQRLEEVTQRKTYADTHPSLTERLKDSLRCTLPKLKRSVMSSLPVLYWLPKYSVWDYGMPDLISGISVGIMHLPQGMAYALLASLPPVFGLYTSLYPALIYIFFGTSRHISIGTFTVLSIMVGSVTERLAPDMDFLKRNGTNITAELDITARDSYRVQVAAATTVLGGLIQVVLGLVKFGFVGTYLSEPLVRAYTTAAAAHAVVAQLKYIFGVSPTRFSGSLSLVYTLKDVCSLLPHTHLPTLVASAVSMVFLIAAKELNSFLSPKLPVPIPVELITIVAGTLISSFGHLNSNFTIAVVGEIPSGLSSPSVPDVSLFGEVIGDAFALAIVGYAISISLGKTFALKHGYKVDSNQELVALGLSNTVGGFFQCYSVCPSMSRSLIQETTGGKTQMAGVASALIVLITILKLGPLFQELPKAVLAAIVFVNLKGMFKQYSDIVTLWKSSKIDLMVWLVTWMSTLLFNLDLGLAASITFALLTVIFRTQLPTYSVLGNVPGTELYVDIETHREIPGVTIFRSSATVYFANAELYLEALKEKSGLDISKMIIYKRRQEAKQKRRERRAERRAKRQAKREIFQDFCEIDVDIYMAACQASVVEQLELGGFFTESITKRRLFASVHDAVLYCQNHRGATSIPRSEPSVVSICS
;
A
#
# COMPACT_ATOMS: atom_id res chain seq x y z
N MET A 1 15.76 -19.47 47.58
CA MET A 1 14.81 -19.90 46.53
C MET A 1 15.64 -20.52 45.41
N ASP A 2 15.99 -21.79 45.57
CA ASP A 2 16.66 -22.60 44.55
C ASP A 2 15.66 -22.94 43.44
N SER A 3 15.80 -22.31 42.27
CA SER A 3 15.12 -22.74 41.06
C SER A 3 16.11 -23.50 40.18
N THR A 4 16.42 -24.73 40.57
CA THR A 4 17.07 -25.70 39.68
C THR A 4 16.10 -26.04 38.56
N ARG A 5 16.10 -25.23 37.50
CA ARG A 5 15.46 -25.57 36.22
C ARG A 5 16.11 -26.89 35.75
N LYS A 6 15.41 -28.01 35.95
CA LYS A 6 15.76 -29.29 35.34
C LYS A 6 15.61 -29.14 33.83
N PHE A 7 16.71 -28.81 33.15
CA PHE A 7 16.78 -28.93 31.70
C PHE A 7 16.63 -30.42 31.37
N GLY A 8 15.54 -30.79 30.68
CA GLY A 8 15.34 -32.16 30.21
C GLY A 8 16.47 -32.55 29.26
N LYS A 9 17.03 -33.76 29.43
CA LYS A 9 18.00 -34.30 28.47
C LYS A 9 17.28 -34.64 27.16
N TYR A 10 17.77 -34.11 26.04
CA TYR A 10 17.29 -34.45 24.70
C TYR A 10 18.08 -35.65 24.18
N ARG A 11 17.40 -36.80 23.99
CA ARG A 11 17.99 -38.03 23.43
C ARG A 11 17.09 -38.56 22.33
N VAL A 12 17.63 -38.65 21.13
CA VAL A 12 16.96 -39.22 19.95
C VAL A 12 17.88 -40.32 19.41
N GLU A 13 17.31 -41.51 19.18
CA GLU A 13 18.03 -42.67 18.65
C GLU A 13 17.16 -43.29 17.55
N ARG A 14 17.60 -43.14 16.30
CA ARG A 14 16.89 -43.59 15.10
C ARG A 14 17.88 -43.83 13.97
N GLU A 15 17.43 -44.53 12.92
CA GLU A 15 18.21 -44.68 11.70
C GLU A 15 18.25 -43.39 10.87
N VAL A 16 19.31 -43.24 10.07
CA VAL A 16 19.46 -42.16 9.09
C VAL A 16 18.61 -42.49 7.87
N LEU A 17 17.68 -41.58 7.54
CA LEU A 17 16.72 -41.74 6.45
C LEU A 17 17.01 -40.69 5.37
N ASP A 18 17.12 -41.13 4.12
CA ASP A 18 17.03 -40.29 2.93
C ASP A 18 15.56 -40.09 2.53
N GLU A 19 15.26 -39.16 1.63
CA GLU A 19 13.87 -38.87 1.22
C GLU A 19 13.20 -40.11 0.61
N GLN A 20 13.95 -40.94 -0.11
CA GLN A 20 13.43 -42.17 -0.71
C GLN A 20 12.95 -43.16 0.34
N ARG A 21 13.76 -43.46 1.38
CA ARG A 21 13.33 -44.32 2.49
C ARG A 21 12.24 -43.67 3.32
N LEU A 22 12.26 -42.35 3.47
CA LEU A 22 11.23 -41.64 4.20
C LEU A 22 9.85 -41.79 3.52
N GLU A 23 9.79 -41.69 2.19
CA GLU A 23 8.57 -41.93 1.41
C GLU A 23 8.07 -43.38 1.55
N GLU A 24 8.97 -44.36 1.53
CA GLU A 24 8.65 -45.78 1.75
C GLU A 24 8.05 -46.04 3.14
N VAL A 25 8.57 -45.38 4.18
CA VAL A 25 8.12 -45.53 5.57
C VAL A 25 6.81 -44.78 5.85
N THR A 26 6.58 -43.63 5.19
CA THR A 26 5.48 -42.71 5.55
C THR A 26 4.22 -42.80 4.68
N GLN A 27 4.20 -43.60 3.60
CA GLN A 27 3.08 -43.68 2.65
C GLN A 27 2.53 -42.30 2.27
N ARG A 28 3.40 -41.45 1.72
CA ARG A 28 3.05 -40.07 1.35
C ARG A 28 1.99 -40.06 0.23
N LYS A 29 0.87 -39.36 0.46
CA LYS A 29 -0.14 -39.12 -0.60
C LYS A 29 0.52 -38.37 -1.75
N THR A 30 0.27 -38.81 -2.97
CA THR A 30 0.89 -38.25 -4.17
C THR A 30 0.24 -36.89 -4.51
N TYR A 31 0.96 -35.97 -5.15
CA TYR A 31 0.48 -34.63 -5.54
C TYR A 31 -0.89 -34.65 -6.28
N ALA A 32 -1.12 -35.69 -7.08
CA ALA A 32 -2.38 -35.91 -7.79
C ALA A 32 -3.59 -36.11 -6.85
N ASP A 33 -3.37 -36.56 -5.61
CA ASP A 33 -4.40 -36.80 -4.60
C ASP A 33 -4.73 -35.53 -3.80
N THR A 34 -3.80 -34.57 -3.70
CA THR A 34 -3.93 -33.36 -2.87
C THR A 34 -4.38 -32.13 -3.66
N HIS A 35 -4.20 -32.09 -4.98
CA HIS A 35 -4.55 -30.95 -5.81
C HIS A 35 -5.44 -31.35 -7.00
N PRO A 36 -6.74 -30.98 -6.99
CA PRO A 36 -7.64 -31.25 -8.11
C PRO A 36 -7.18 -30.49 -9.35
N SER A 37 -7.43 -31.10 -10.51
CA SER A 37 -7.08 -30.57 -11.83
C SER A 37 -7.70 -29.17 -12.06
N LEU A 38 -7.07 -28.35 -12.92
CA LEU A 38 -7.59 -27.01 -13.27
C LEU A 38 -9.05 -27.06 -13.76
N THR A 39 -9.40 -28.11 -14.49
CA THR A 39 -10.76 -28.42 -14.97
C THR A 39 -11.73 -28.74 -13.83
N GLU A 40 -11.30 -29.49 -12.81
CA GLU A 40 -12.10 -29.73 -11.60
C GLU A 40 -12.25 -28.48 -10.75
N ARG A 41 -11.20 -27.67 -10.60
CA ARG A 41 -11.27 -26.36 -9.91
C ARG A 41 -12.23 -25.40 -10.61
N LEU A 42 -12.23 -25.36 -11.94
CA LEU A 42 -13.18 -24.59 -12.74
C LEU A 42 -14.61 -25.13 -12.60
N LYS A 43 -14.80 -26.44 -12.67
CA LYS A 43 -16.10 -27.09 -12.48
C LYS A 43 -16.68 -26.86 -11.08
N ASP A 44 -15.83 -26.85 -10.05
CA ASP A 44 -16.23 -26.55 -8.67
C ASP A 44 -16.41 -25.05 -8.40
N SER A 45 -15.72 -24.18 -9.15
CA SER A 45 -15.96 -22.73 -9.15
C SER A 45 -17.31 -22.38 -9.79
N LEU A 46 -17.67 -23.08 -10.87
CA LEU A 46 -18.93 -22.91 -11.61
C LEU A 46 -20.13 -23.59 -10.92
N ARG A 47 -19.90 -24.53 -9.99
CA ARG A 47 -20.96 -25.10 -9.13
C ARG A 47 -21.35 -24.10 -8.05
N CYS A 48 -22.29 -23.21 -8.38
CA CYS A 48 -22.98 -22.34 -7.43
C CYS A 48 -23.96 -23.17 -6.58
N THR A 49 -23.48 -23.74 -5.48
CA THR A 49 -24.38 -24.25 -4.44
C THR A 49 -24.98 -23.07 -3.66
N LEU A 50 -26.23 -23.21 -3.21
CA LEU A 50 -26.92 -22.18 -2.40
C LEU A 50 -26.05 -21.61 -1.23
N PRO A 51 -25.26 -22.43 -0.51
CA PRO A 51 -24.36 -21.94 0.53
C PRO A 51 -23.20 -21.09 0.00
N LYS A 52 -22.66 -21.40 -1.18
CA LYS A 52 -21.61 -20.59 -1.83
C LYS A 52 -22.16 -19.23 -2.27
N LEU A 53 -23.38 -19.22 -2.84
CA LEU A 53 -24.05 -17.97 -3.20
C LEU A 53 -24.31 -17.10 -1.96
N LYS A 54 -24.85 -17.69 -0.88
CA LYS A 54 -25.05 -16.98 0.40
C LYS A 54 -23.74 -16.38 0.93
N ARG A 55 -22.64 -17.14 0.88
CA ARG A 55 -21.31 -16.67 1.31
C ARG A 55 -20.78 -15.55 0.41
N SER A 56 -21.00 -15.64 -0.90
CA SER A 56 -20.60 -14.60 -1.85
C SER A 56 -21.38 -13.31 -1.61
N VAL A 57 -22.71 -13.39 -1.45
CA VAL A 57 -23.57 -12.24 -1.15
C VAL A 57 -23.18 -11.58 0.17
N MET A 58 -22.94 -12.37 1.23
CA MET A 58 -22.49 -11.85 2.52
C MET A 58 -21.08 -11.23 2.46
N SER A 59 -20.22 -11.70 1.54
CA SER A 59 -18.89 -11.12 1.32
C SER A 59 -18.97 -9.80 0.54
N SER A 60 -19.86 -9.72 -0.46
CA SER A 60 -20.05 -8.52 -1.28
C SER A 60 -20.85 -7.43 -0.60
N LEU A 61 -21.73 -7.79 0.35
CA LEU A 61 -22.53 -6.87 1.17
C LEU A 61 -22.28 -7.14 2.67
N PRO A 62 -21.17 -6.63 3.24
CA PRO A 62 -20.84 -6.81 4.65
C PRO A 62 -21.93 -6.34 5.62
N VAL A 63 -22.78 -5.38 5.21
CA VAL A 63 -23.94 -4.91 5.99
C VAL A 63 -24.87 -6.04 6.42
N LEU A 64 -25.08 -7.04 5.57
CA LEU A 64 -25.94 -8.19 5.88
C LEU A 64 -25.35 -9.09 6.98
N TYR A 65 -24.04 -8.99 7.25
CA TYR A 65 -23.36 -9.74 8.29
C TYR A 65 -23.37 -9.02 9.63
N TRP A 66 -23.12 -7.71 9.66
CA TRP A 66 -22.97 -6.96 10.92
C TRP A 66 -24.29 -6.33 11.41
N LEU A 67 -25.19 -5.90 10.52
CA LEU A 67 -26.43 -5.24 10.91
C LEU A 67 -27.35 -6.14 11.77
N PRO A 68 -27.52 -7.45 11.48
CA PRO A 68 -28.31 -8.34 12.35
C PRO A 68 -27.66 -8.60 13.72
N LYS A 69 -26.35 -8.37 13.86
CA LYS A 69 -25.59 -8.53 15.10
C LYS A 69 -25.49 -7.22 15.89
N TYR A 70 -26.17 -6.18 15.43
CA TYR A 70 -26.12 -4.86 16.04
C TYR A 70 -26.94 -4.80 17.33
N SER A 71 -26.28 -4.59 18.47
CA SER A 71 -26.95 -4.31 19.73
C SER A 71 -27.31 -2.83 19.80
N VAL A 72 -28.58 -2.50 19.64
CA VAL A 72 -29.08 -1.11 19.67
C VAL A 72 -28.78 -0.43 21.00
N TRP A 73 -28.88 -1.17 22.11
CA TRP A 73 -28.67 -0.63 23.45
C TRP A 73 -27.19 -0.38 23.76
N ASP A 74 -26.28 -1.25 23.31
CA ASP A 74 -24.85 -1.12 23.61
C ASP A 74 -24.10 -0.21 22.64
N TYR A 75 -24.53 -0.18 21.37
CA TYR A 75 -23.81 0.51 20.28
C TYR A 75 -24.54 1.75 19.77
N GLY A 76 -25.87 1.85 19.98
CA GLY A 76 -26.69 2.95 19.46
C GLY A 76 -26.26 4.33 19.92
N MET A 77 -26.12 4.52 21.25
CA MET A 77 -25.75 5.83 21.80
C MET A 77 -24.31 6.25 21.44
N PRO A 78 -23.29 5.37 21.57
CA PRO A 78 -21.94 5.71 21.13
C PRO A 78 -21.86 6.03 19.64
N ASP A 79 -22.50 5.24 18.77
CA ASP A 79 -22.51 5.50 17.33
C ASP A 79 -23.25 6.79 16.97
N LEU A 80 -24.33 7.14 17.69
CA LEU A 80 -25.07 8.39 17.47
C LEU A 80 -24.22 9.62 17.86
N ILE A 81 -23.61 9.62 19.05
CA ILE A 81 -22.75 10.71 19.52
C ILE A 81 -21.55 10.88 18.58
N SER A 82 -20.93 9.76 18.23
CA SER A 82 -19.82 9.69 17.30
C SER A 82 -20.20 10.23 15.92
N GLY A 83 -21.33 9.79 15.37
CA GLY A 83 -21.84 10.24 14.08
C GLY A 83 -22.21 11.73 14.06
N ILE A 84 -22.78 12.27 15.13
CA ILE A 84 -23.05 13.71 15.26
C ILE A 84 -21.73 14.50 15.25
N SER A 85 -20.73 14.06 16.04
CA SER A 85 -19.41 14.73 16.07
C SER A 85 -18.70 14.69 14.72
N VAL A 86 -18.76 13.55 14.03
CA VAL A 86 -18.18 13.40 12.68
C VAL A 86 -18.94 14.25 11.67
N GLY A 87 -20.28 14.23 11.70
CA GLY A 87 -21.16 15.04 10.87
C GLY A 87 -20.84 16.53 10.97
N ILE A 88 -20.68 17.03 12.19
CA ILE A 88 -20.27 18.42 12.46
C ILE A 88 -18.92 18.76 11.82
N MET A 89 -17.96 17.83 11.77
CA MET A 89 -16.67 18.08 11.12
C MET A 89 -16.71 18.04 9.60
N HIS A 90 -17.64 17.29 8.99
CA HIS A 90 -17.79 17.29 7.54
C HIS A 90 -18.20 18.65 6.99
N LEU A 91 -18.89 19.48 7.77
CA LEU A 91 -19.28 20.84 7.37
C LEU A 91 -18.07 21.72 7.00
N PRO A 92 -17.16 22.06 7.95
CA PRO A 92 -15.98 22.86 7.67
C PRO A 92 -15.08 22.21 6.62
N GLN A 93 -14.79 20.92 6.79
CA GLN A 93 -13.81 20.23 5.97
C GLN A 93 -14.31 20.04 4.54
N GLY A 94 -15.57 19.65 4.36
CA GLY A 94 -16.19 19.50 3.05
C GLY A 94 -16.17 20.79 2.25
N MET A 95 -16.64 21.89 2.84
CA MET A 95 -16.65 23.19 2.18
C MET A 95 -15.24 23.67 1.81
N ALA A 96 -14.27 23.54 2.72
CA ALA A 96 -12.92 24.01 2.47
C ALA A 96 -12.16 23.14 1.45
N TYR A 97 -12.41 21.83 1.44
CA TYR A 97 -11.79 20.92 0.48
C TYR A 97 -12.41 21.00 -0.92
N ALA A 98 -13.69 21.34 -1.05
CA ALA A 98 -14.26 21.66 -2.36
C ALA A 98 -13.57 22.87 -3.01
N LEU A 99 -13.19 23.89 -2.21
CA LEU A 99 -12.41 25.02 -2.71
C LEU A 99 -10.99 24.64 -3.15
N LEU A 100 -10.40 23.57 -2.60
CA LEU A 100 -9.13 22.99 -3.09
C LEU A 100 -9.33 22.24 -4.42
N ALA A 101 -10.49 21.63 -4.61
CA ALA A 101 -10.88 21.02 -5.87
C ALA A 101 -11.31 22.04 -6.94
N SER A 102 -11.19 23.35 -6.65
CA SER A 102 -11.67 24.43 -7.53
C SER A 102 -13.17 24.33 -7.86
N LEU A 103 -13.95 23.77 -6.93
CA LEU A 103 -15.40 23.63 -7.01
C LEU A 103 -16.12 24.53 -6.00
N PRO A 104 -17.41 24.85 -6.25
CA PRO A 104 -18.25 25.50 -5.26
C PRO A 104 -18.36 24.69 -3.95
N PRO A 105 -18.38 25.34 -2.76
CA PRO A 105 -18.37 24.64 -1.47
C PRO A 105 -19.48 23.61 -1.24
N VAL A 106 -20.64 23.80 -1.87
CA VAL A 106 -21.79 22.89 -1.76
C VAL A 106 -21.45 21.46 -2.20
N PHE A 107 -20.59 21.30 -3.22
CA PHE A 107 -20.19 19.97 -3.71
C PHE A 107 -19.36 19.20 -2.69
N GLY A 108 -18.70 19.88 -1.76
CA GLY A 108 -18.04 19.25 -0.61
C GLY A 108 -19.01 18.64 0.38
N LEU A 109 -20.17 19.27 0.58
CA LEU A 109 -21.25 18.72 1.42
C LEU A 109 -21.91 17.52 0.74
N TYR A 110 -22.21 17.60 -0.57
CA TYR A 110 -22.73 16.45 -1.33
C TYR A 110 -21.78 15.25 -1.30
N THR A 111 -20.48 15.51 -1.50
CA THR A 111 -19.41 14.50 -1.46
C THR A 111 -19.25 13.86 -0.07
N SER A 112 -19.67 14.56 0.98
CA SER A 112 -19.68 14.04 2.36
C SER A 112 -20.96 13.28 2.72
N LEU A 113 -22.00 13.36 1.88
CA LEU A 113 -23.30 12.73 2.08
C LEU A 113 -23.43 11.41 1.33
N TYR A 114 -23.46 11.45 -0.01
CA TYR A 114 -23.83 10.29 -0.83
C TYR A 114 -22.83 9.14 -0.73
N PRO A 115 -21.50 9.36 -0.89
CA PRO A 115 -20.53 8.29 -0.83
C PRO A 115 -20.45 7.63 0.56
N ALA A 116 -20.70 8.39 1.63
CA ALA A 116 -20.75 7.84 2.99
C ALA A 116 -21.92 6.84 3.15
N LEU A 117 -23.09 7.14 2.57
CA LEU A 117 -24.24 6.23 2.55
C LEU A 117 -23.93 4.94 1.79
N ILE A 118 -23.24 5.02 0.66
CA ILE A 118 -22.86 3.84 -0.12
C ILE A 118 -21.84 2.98 0.63
N TYR A 119 -20.86 3.60 1.29
CA TYR A 119 -19.83 2.88 2.03
C TYR A 119 -20.40 2.01 3.16
N ILE A 120 -21.52 2.40 3.79
CA ILE A 120 -22.16 1.61 4.85
C ILE A 120 -22.57 0.21 4.37
N PHE A 121 -23.00 0.08 3.11
CA PHE A 121 -23.45 -1.19 2.55
C PHE A 121 -22.29 -2.12 2.18
N PHE A 122 -21.22 -1.55 1.60
CA PHE A 122 -20.15 -2.32 0.96
C PHE A 122 -18.85 -2.36 1.77
N GLY A 123 -18.63 -1.43 2.70
CA GLY A 123 -17.42 -1.28 3.49
C GLY A 123 -17.24 -2.38 4.53
N THR A 124 -15.99 -2.78 4.76
CA THR A 124 -15.61 -3.78 5.77
C THR A 124 -15.04 -3.13 7.04
N SER A 125 -14.46 -1.94 6.94
CA SER A 125 -13.98 -1.20 8.10
C SER A 125 -15.12 -0.60 8.91
N ARG A 126 -15.00 -0.64 10.25
CA ARG A 126 -16.03 -0.15 11.18
C ARG A 126 -15.85 1.30 11.64
N HIS A 127 -14.62 1.82 11.56
CA HIS A 127 -14.23 3.08 12.21
C HIS A 127 -13.81 4.16 11.22
N ILE A 128 -13.62 3.83 9.93
CA ILE A 128 -13.25 4.84 8.95
C ILE A 128 -14.47 5.68 8.56
N SER A 129 -14.27 7.00 8.48
CA SER A 129 -15.28 7.96 8.01
C SER A 129 -14.95 8.41 6.59
N ILE A 130 -15.72 7.92 5.60
CA ILE A 130 -15.61 8.32 4.19
C ILE A 130 -16.14 9.75 3.98
N GLY A 131 -15.47 10.52 3.13
CA GLY A 131 -15.98 11.79 2.57
C GLY A 131 -14.87 12.57 1.89
N THR A 132 -14.88 13.90 2.00
CA THR A 132 -13.85 14.74 1.35
C THR A 132 -12.48 14.61 2.01
N PHE A 133 -11.41 14.63 1.23
CA PHE A 133 -10.03 14.61 1.73
C PHE A 133 -9.13 15.54 0.93
N THR A 134 -8.20 16.21 1.62
CA THR A 134 -7.33 17.25 1.06
C THR A 134 -6.60 16.80 -0.20
N VAL A 135 -5.98 15.62 -0.16
CA VAL A 135 -5.10 15.14 -1.24
C VAL A 135 -5.88 14.88 -2.53
N LEU A 136 -6.98 14.12 -2.44
CA LEU A 136 -7.84 13.87 -3.60
C LEU A 136 -8.49 15.16 -4.11
N SER A 137 -8.80 16.11 -3.22
CA SER A 137 -9.36 17.40 -3.62
C SER A 137 -8.37 18.20 -4.46
N ILE A 138 -7.08 18.21 -4.11
CA ILE A 138 -6.06 18.89 -4.91
C ILE A 138 -5.84 18.18 -6.24
N MET A 139 -5.83 16.84 -6.25
CA MET A 139 -5.72 16.07 -7.49
C MET A 139 -6.89 16.35 -8.44
N VAL A 140 -8.13 16.40 -7.95
CA VAL A 140 -9.29 16.81 -8.75
C VAL A 140 -9.17 18.28 -9.16
N GLY A 141 -8.67 19.15 -8.27
CA GLY A 141 -8.39 20.55 -8.54
C GLY A 141 -7.44 20.75 -9.72
N SER A 142 -6.34 19.99 -9.78
CA SER A 142 -5.41 20.09 -10.91
C SER A 142 -6.05 19.67 -12.24
N VAL A 143 -6.96 18.69 -12.25
CA VAL A 143 -7.66 18.27 -13.47
C VAL A 143 -8.68 19.31 -13.92
N THR A 144 -9.51 19.78 -12.98
CA THR A 144 -10.53 20.80 -13.28
C THR A 144 -9.91 22.12 -13.71
N GLU A 145 -8.75 22.50 -13.16
CA GLU A 145 -8.01 23.68 -13.57
C GLU A 145 -7.33 23.52 -14.93
N ARG A 146 -6.83 22.32 -15.24
CA ARG A 146 -6.22 21.99 -16.54
C ARG A 146 -7.22 22.00 -17.68
N LEU A 147 -8.41 21.44 -17.47
CA LEU A 147 -9.45 21.31 -18.50
C LEU A 147 -10.41 22.50 -18.56
N ALA A 148 -10.50 23.29 -17.48
CA ALA A 148 -11.35 24.47 -17.39
C ALA A 148 -10.56 25.68 -16.82
N PRO A 149 -9.57 26.19 -17.56
CA PRO A 149 -8.83 27.38 -17.16
C PRO A 149 -9.74 28.61 -17.17
N ASP A 150 -9.44 29.59 -16.32
CA ASP A 150 -10.27 30.80 -16.20
C ASP A 150 -10.34 31.59 -17.54
N MET A 151 -9.36 31.45 -18.42
CA MET A 151 -9.27 32.15 -19.71
C MET A 151 -10.38 31.75 -20.70
N ASP A 152 -10.86 30.52 -20.65
CA ASP A 152 -11.84 29.99 -21.62
C ASP A 152 -13.26 30.53 -21.36
N PHE A 153 -13.49 31.11 -20.18
CA PHE A 153 -14.79 31.60 -19.72
C PHE A 153 -14.85 33.13 -19.61
N LEU A 154 -13.93 33.83 -20.28
CA LEU A 154 -13.93 35.29 -20.35
C LEU A 154 -14.99 35.76 -21.36
N LYS A 155 -16.05 36.40 -20.85
CA LYS A 155 -17.03 37.10 -21.69
C LYS A 155 -16.47 38.46 -22.09
N ARG A 156 -16.37 38.68 -23.40
CA ARG A 156 -16.07 40.00 -23.98
C ARG A 156 -17.37 40.63 -24.45
N ASN A 157 -17.95 41.51 -23.64
CA ASN A 157 -19.09 42.30 -24.11
C ASN A 157 -18.58 43.28 -25.17
N GLY A 158 -19.24 43.33 -26.33
CA GLY A 158 -18.85 44.15 -27.49
C GLY A 158 -18.83 45.67 -27.24
N THR A 159 -19.18 46.13 -26.04
CA THR A 159 -19.25 47.54 -25.64
C THR A 159 -18.28 47.94 -24.52
N ASN A 160 -17.67 47.00 -23.78
CA ASN A 160 -16.72 47.28 -22.68
C ASN A 160 -15.39 46.52 -22.88
N ILE A 161 -14.27 47.23 -22.69
CA ILE A 161 -12.90 46.68 -22.84
C ILE A 161 -12.58 45.67 -21.73
N THR A 162 -13.34 45.65 -20.64
CA THR A 162 -13.17 44.74 -19.50
C THR A 162 -13.77 43.37 -19.79
N ALA A 163 -12.91 42.34 -19.82
CA ALA A 163 -13.34 40.95 -19.86
C ALA A 163 -13.93 40.56 -18.49
N GLU A 164 -15.20 40.20 -18.45
CA GLU A 164 -15.86 39.68 -17.25
C GLU A 164 -15.82 38.16 -17.28
N LEU A 165 -15.42 37.54 -16.17
CA LEU A 165 -15.37 36.08 -16.04
C LEU A 165 -16.78 35.54 -15.78
N ASP A 166 -17.26 34.62 -16.62
CA ASP A 166 -18.48 33.87 -16.30
C ASP A 166 -18.19 32.75 -15.29
N ILE A 167 -18.31 33.11 -14.02
CA ILE A 167 -18.11 32.20 -12.88
C ILE A 167 -19.07 31.01 -12.96
N THR A 168 -20.32 31.24 -13.38
CA THR A 168 -21.37 30.21 -13.37
C THR A 168 -21.13 29.13 -14.43
N ALA A 169 -20.81 29.53 -15.66
CA ALA A 169 -20.48 28.59 -16.72
C ALA A 169 -19.21 27.80 -16.38
N ARG A 170 -18.17 28.49 -15.90
CA ARG A 170 -16.91 27.85 -15.49
C ARG A 170 -17.12 26.80 -14.40
N ASP A 171 -17.81 27.18 -13.32
CA ASP A 171 -18.00 26.29 -12.17
C ASP A 171 -18.88 25.09 -12.56
N SER A 172 -19.87 25.28 -13.43
CA SER A 172 -20.70 24.17 -13.94
C SER A 172 -19.88 23.15 -14.75
N TYR A 173 -18.95 23.61 -15.59
CA TYR A 173 -18.08 22.73 -16.37
C TYR A 173 -17.03 22.04 -15.49
N ARG A 174 -16.46 22.74 -14.49
CA ARG A 174 -15.56 22.12 -13.50
C ARG A 174 -16.23 20.99 -12.71
N VAL A 175 -17.51 21.17 -12.35
CA VAL A 175 -18.30 20.11 -11.69
C VAL A 175 -18.46 18.90 -12.61
N GLN A 176 -18.74 19.10 -13.91
CA GLN A 176 -18.84 18.01 -14.87
C GLN A 176 -17.52 17.24 -15.02
N VAL A 177 -16.39 17.96 -15.12
CA VAL A 177 -15.05 17.35 -15.18
C VAL A 177 -14.74 16.55 -13.91
N ALA A 178 -15.02 17.12 -12.73
CA ALA A 178 -14.81 16.45 -11.45
C ALA A 178 -15.68 15.19 -11.31
N ALA A 179 -16.96 15.26 -11.70
CA ALA A 179 -17.88 14.13 -11.69
C ALA A 179 -17.43 13.03 -12.66
N ALA A 180 -17.05 13.38 -13.89
CA ALA A 180 -16.57 12.42 -14.90
C ALA A 180 -15.31 11.69 -14.43
N THR A 181 -14.32 12.45 -13.93
CA THR A 181 -13.07 11.89 -13.38
C THR A 181 -13.37 10.95 -12.19
N THR A 182 -14.33 11.32 -11.34
CA THR A 182 -14.71 10.54 -10.15
C THR A 182 -15.46 9.26 -10.52
N VAL A 183 -16.39 9.31 -11.48
CA VAL A 183 -17.09 8.12 -11.97
C VAL A 183 -16.13 7.14 -12.62
N LEU A 184 -15.23 7.64 -13.47
CA LEU A 184 -14.21 6.81 -14.12
C LEU A 184 -13.24 6.20 -13.10
N GLY A 185 -12.76 6.99 -12.13
CA GLY A 185 -11.90 6.51 -11.05
C GLY A 185 -12.59 5.44 -10.19
N GLY A 186 -13.87 5.63 -9.87
CA GLY A 186 -14.68 4.63 -9.17
C GLY A 186 -14.87 3.34 -9.97
N LEU A 187 -15.12 3.44 -11.28
CA LEU A 187 -15.25 2.27 -12.15
C LEU A 187 -13.93 1.48 -12.22
N ILE A 188 -12.80 2.19 -12.35
CA ILE A 188 -11.46 1.58 -12.29
C ILE A 188 -11.28 0.84 -10.95
N GLN A 189 -11.63 1.45 -9.82
CA GLN A 189 -11.55 0.80 -8.50
C GLN A 189 -12.43 -0.46 -8.43
N VAL A 190 -13.68 -0.41 -8.91
CA VAL A 190 -14.55 -1.58 -8.95
C VAL A 190 -13.93 -2.70 -9.80
N VAL A 191 -13.44 -2.39 -11.00
CA VAL A 191 -12.78 -3.38 -11.89
C VAL A 191 -11.56 -3.99 -11.22
N LEU A 192 -10.68 -3.17 -10.63
CA LEU A 192 -9.50 -3.65 -9.92
C LEU A 192 -9.87 -4.53 -8.71
N GLY A 193 -10.94 -4.18 -7.99
CA GLY A 193 -11.48 -4.99 -6.89
C GLY A 193 -12.00 -6.35 -7.35
N LEU A 194 -12.72 -6.41 -8.47
CA LEU A 194 -13.23 -7.64 -9.07
C LEU A 194 -12.11 -8.57 -9.55
N VAL A 195 -11.03 -8.01 -10.11
CA VAL A 195 -9.83 -8.76 -10.54
C VAL A 195 -8.95 -9.18 -9.34
N LYS A 196 -9.35 -8.83 -8.11
CA LYS A 196 -8.59 -9.09 -6.87
C LYS A 196 -7.22 -8.41 -6.84
N PHE A 197 -7.13 -7.21 -7.40
CA PHE A 197 -5.92 -6.39 -7.40
C PHE A 197 -5.58 -5.80 -6.01
N GLY A 198 -6.38 -6.09 -4.98
CA GLY A 198 -6.15 -5.63 -3.61
C GLY A 198 -4.83 -6.11 -3.00
N PHE A 199 -4.17 -7.12 -3.61
CA PHE A 199 -2.81 -7.53 -3.24
C PHE A 199 -1.81 -6.37 -3.39
N VAL A 200 -2.02 -5.41 -4.31
CA VAL A 200 -1.12 -4.25 -4.44
C VAL A 200 -1.09 -3.38 -3.18
N GLY A 201 -2.16 -3.43 -2.38
CA GLY A 201 -2.19 -2.82 -1.05
C GLY A 201 -1.17 -3.39 -0.05
N THR A 202 -0.42 -4.45 -0.38
CA THR A 202 0.72 -4.91 0.43
C THR A 202 2.02 -4.19 0.10
N TYR A 203 2.15 -3.64 -1.12
CA TYR A 203 3.36 -2.92 -1.55
C TYR A 203 3.32 -1.42 -1.22
N LEU A 204 2.13 -0.88 -0.95
CA LEU A 204 1.92 0.48 -0.45
C LEU A 204 2.27 0.54 1.04
N SER A 205 3.57 0.62 1.33
CA SER A 205 4.08 0.64 2.70
C SER A 205 3.61 1.88 3.47
N GLU A 206 3.49 1.76 4.80
CA GLU A 206 3.11 2.88 5.66
C GLU A 206 4.07 4.09 5.53
N PRO A 207 5.42 3.91 5.45
CA PRO A 207 6.34 5.01 5.19
C PRO A 207 6.07 5.75 3.88
N LEU A 208 5.73 5.03 2.81
CA LEU A 208 5.39 5.64 1.51
C LEU A 208 4.14 6.51 1.63
N VAL A 209 3.05 5.97 2.21
CA VAL A 209 1.79 6.70 2.35
C VAL A 209 1.97 7.95 3.22
N ARG A 210 2.71 7.86 4.33
CA ARG A 210 2.98 9.01 5.21
C ARG A 210 3.82 10.08 4.50
N ALA A 211 4.91 9.70 3.82
CA ALA A 211 5.71 10.63 3.03
C ALA A 211 4.89 11.35 1.96
N TYR A 212 4.07 10.59 1.24
CA TYR A 212 3.17 11.09 0.21
C TYR A 212 2.17 12.10 0.78
N THR A 213 1.52 11.77 1.89
CA THR A 213 0.58 12.70 2.54
C THR A 213 1.29 13.95 3.07
N THR A 214 2.51 13.84 3.58
CA THR A 214 3.30 15.01 4.03
C THR A 214 3.64 15.95 2.87
N ALA A 215 4.05 15.40 1.72
CA ALA A 215 4.29 16.21 0.52
C ALA A 215 2.99 16.84 -0.01
N ALA A 216 1.89 16.09 0.00
CA ALA A 216 0.58 16.62 -0.40
C ALA A 216 0.07 17.72 0.54
N ALA A 217 0.40 17.67 1.82
CA ALA A 217 0.10 18.75 2.77
C ALA A 217 0.86 20.05 2.40
N ALA A 218 2.09 19.96 1.87
CA ALA A 218 2.81 21.13 1.38
C ALA A 218 2.13 21.76 0.15
N HIS A 219 1.70 20.94 -0.82
CA HIS A 219 0.86 21.40 -1.93
C HIS A 219 -0.43 22.08 -1.45
N ALA A 220 -1.08 21.49 -0.44
CA ALA A 220 -2.28 22.04 0.16
C ALA A 220 -2.04 23.41 0.81
N VAL A 221 -0.93 23.58 1.53
CA VAL A 221 -0.56 24.88 2.13
C VAL A 221 -0.41 25.94 1.05
N VAL A 222 0.35 25.65 -0.02
CA VAL A 222 0.58 26.62 -1.11
C VAL A 222 -0.75 26.97 -1.79
N ALA A 223 -1.63 25.99 -2.03
CA ALA A 223 -2.96 26.22 -2.60
C ALA A 223 -3.86 27.11 -1.73
N GLN A 224 -3.64 27.15 -0.41
CA GLN A 224 -4.41 27.97 0.53
C GLN A 224 -3.87 29.40 0.69
N LEU A 225 -2.61 29.66 0.32
CA LEU A 225 -2.00 31.00 0.47
C LEU A 225 -2.79 32.08 -0.26
N LYS A 226 -3.38 31.75 -1.42
CA LYS A 226 -4.24 32.68 -2.19
C LYS A 226 -5.43 33.20 -1.38
N TYR A 227 -6.05 32.35 -0.56
CA TYR A 227 -7.19 32.72 0.28
C TYR A 227 -6.79 33.38 1.60
N ILE A 228 -5.58 33.10 2.10
CA ILE A 228 -5.01 33.73 3.30
C ILE A 228 -4.62 35.18 3.02
N PHE A 229 -3.87 35.40 1.93
CA PHE A 229 -3.42 36.74 1.52
C PHE A 229 -4.46 37.51 0.69
N GLY A 230 -5.53 36.84 0.21
CA GLY A 230 -6.53 37.47 -0.65
C GLY A 230 -5.97 37.89 -2.01
N VAL A 231 -5.03 37.12 -2.55
CA VAL A 231 -4.38 37.35 -3.84
C VAL A 231 -4.80 36.30 -4.85
N SER A 232 -4.73 36.62 -6.13
CA SER A 232 -5.10 35.73 -7.24
C SER A 232 -3.86 35.38 -8.08
N PRO A 233 -3.06 34.38 -7.66
CA PRO A 233 -1.86 33.97 -8.39
C PRO A 233 -2.23 33.26 -9.70
N THR A 234 -1.33 33.35 -10.66
CA THR A 234 -1.37 32.56 -11.88
C THR A 234 -1.20 31.07 -11.54
N ARG A 235 -2.00 30.24 -12.22
CA ARG A 235 -2.04 28.80 -11.94
C ARG A 235 -1.08 28.08 -12.87
N PHE A 236 -0.14 27.35 -12.30
CA PHE A 236 0.82 26.55 -13.04
C PHE A 236 0.44 25.07 -12.96
N SER A 237 0.46 24.38 -14.09
CA SER A 237 0.29 22.93 -14.19
C SER A 237 1.60 22.28 -14.66
N GLY A 238 1.80 21.00 -14.33
CA GLY A 238 2.99 20.24 -14.73
C GLY A 238 4.10 20.19 -13.68
N SER A 239 5.25 19.60 -14.03
CA SER A 239 6.37 19.44 -13.09
C SER A 239 6.83 20.78 -12.53
N LEU A 240 7.20 20.82 -11.26
CA LEU A 240 7.62 22.00 -10.50
C LEU A 240 6.53 23.08 -10.34
N SER A 241 5.26 22.77 -10.60
CA SER A 241 4.11 23.68 -10.40
C SER A 241 4.12 24.34 -9.02
N LEU A 242 4.48 23.59 -7.97
CA LEU A 242 4.55 24.07 -6.59
C LEU A 242 5.55 25.23 -6.44
N VAL A 243 6.73 25.09 -7.06
CA VAL A 243 7.80 26.08 -6.98
C VAL A 243 7.41 27.34 -7.77
N TYR A 244 6.82 27.18 -8.95
CA TYR A 244 6.34 28.31 -9.74
C TYR A 244 5.19 29.05 -9.05
N THR A 245 4.23 28.32 -8.49
CA THR A 245 3.11 28.91 -7.73
C THR A 245 3.62 29.63 -6.48
N LEU A 246 4.59 29.05 -5.76
CA LEU A 246 5.18 29.71 -4.60
C LEU A 246 5.93 30.99 -4.98
N LYS A 247 6.71 30.96 -6.07
CA LYS A 247 7.40 32.14 -6.60
C LYS A 247 6.40 33.25 -6.94
N ASP A 248 5.30 32.90 -7.61
CA ASP A 248 4.28 33.86 -8.01
C ASP A 248 3.53 34.46 -6.81
N VAL A 249 3.18 33.63 -5.82
CA VAL A 249 2.61 34.09 -4.55
C VAL A 249 3.58 35.04 -3.83
N CYS A 250 4.89 34.74 -3.82
CA CYS A 250 5.89 35.63 -3.25
C CYS A 250 5.98 36.98 -4.00
N SER A 251 5.82 37.01 -5.32
CA SER A 251 5.75 38.27 -6.08
C SER A 251 4.46 39.04 -5.85
N LEU A 252 3.35 38.36 -5.55
CA LEU A 252 2.06 38.99 -5.26
C LEU A 252 1.92 39.42 -3.79
N LEU A 253 2.88 39.09 -2.92
CA LEU A 253 2.84 39.43 -1.49
C LEU A 253 2.68 40.95 -1.21
N PRO A 254 3.30 41.88 -1.97
CA PRO A 254 3.06 43.31 -1.81
C PRO A 254 1.62 43.75 -2.14
N HIS A 255 0.89 42.96 -2.93
CA HIS A 255 -0.51 43.22 -3.32
C HIS A 255 -1.52 42.49 -2.41
N THR A 256 -1.10 42.09 -1.22
CA THR A 256 -1.94 41.40 -0.24
C THR A 256 -3.13 42.25 0.20
N HIS A 257 -4.33 41.65 0.22
CA HIS A 257 -5.53 42.31 0.73
C HIS A 257 -5.56 42.27 2.26
N LEU A 258 -5.23 43.40 2.89
CA LEU A 258 -5.01 43.51 4.34
C LEU A 258 -6.21 43.03 5.19
N PRO A 259 -7.48 43.38 4.89
CA PRO A 259 -8.62 42.86 5.66
C PRO A 259 -8.74 41.34 5.64
N THR A 260 -8.45 40.70 4.50
CA THR A 260 -8.45 39.23 4.36
C THR A 260 -7.33 38.60 5.18
N LEU A 261 -6.14 39.23 5.18
CA LEU A 261 -5.01 38.78 5.98
C LEU A 261 -5.29 38.86 7.49
N VAL A 262 -5.89 39.97 7.95
CA VAL A 262 -6.28 40.10 9.36
C VAL A 262 -7.33 39.06 9.74
N ALA A 263 -8.35 38.86 8.91
CA ALA A 263 -9.39 37.86 9.15
C ALA A 263 -8.82 36.43 9.23
N SER A 264 -7.92 36.06 8.32
CA SER A 264 -7.26 34.75 8.33
C SER A 264 -6.32 34.60 9.53
N ALA A 265 -5.53 35.62 9.88
CA ALA A 265 -4.63 35.58 11.02
C ALA A 265 -5.37 35.43 12.35
N VAL A 266 -6.42 36.22 12.58
CA VAL A 266 -7.26 36.12 13.79
C VAL A 266 -7.91 34.74 13.88
N SER A 267 -8.47 34.25 12.76
CA SER A 267 -9.07 32.91 12.71
C SER A 267 -8.05 31.81 13.00
N MET A 268 -6.83 31.92 12.47
CA MET A 268 -5.74 30.98 12.71
C MET A 268 -5.33 30.94 14.18
N VAL A 269 -5.11 32.11 14.79
CA VAL A 269 -4.72 32.23 16.21
C VAL A 269 -5.81 31.66 17.10
N PHE A 270 -7.08 31.99 16.84
CA PHE A 270 -8.21 31.44 17.57
C PHE A 270 -8.29 29.91 17.45
N LEU A 271 -8.18 29.36 16.22
CA LEU A 271 -8.22 27.92 15.98
C LEU A 271 -7.09 27.18 16.68
N ILE A 272 -5.86 27.70 16.62
CA ILE A 272 -4.70 27.09 17.28
C ILE A 272 -4.89 27.12 18.79
N ALA A 273 -5.23 28.28 19.36
CA ALA A 273 -5.44 28.44 20.80
C ALA A 273 -6.57 27.52 21.30
N ALA A 274 -7.69 27.46 20.59
CA ALA A 274 -8.82 26.61 20.94
C ALA A 274 -8.50 25.12 20.81
N LYS A 275 -7.67 24.70 19.85
CA LYS A 275 -7.21 23.29 19.73
C LYS A 275 -6.24 22.89 20.82
N GLU A 276 -5.28 23.75 21.18
CA GLU A 276 -4.36 23.49 22.29
C GLU A 276 -5.12 23.45 23.63
N LEU A 277 -6.09 24.36 23.82
CA LEU A 277 -6.99 24.34 24.97
C LEU A 277 -7.84 23.05 25.01
N ASN A 278 -8.43 22.65 23.88
CA ASN A 278 -9.19 21.40 23.79
C ASN A 278 -8.32 20.18 24.07
N SER A 279 -7.06 20.17 23.64
CA SER A 279 -6.09 19.11 23.97
C SER A 279 -5.84 19.04 25.48
N PHE A 280 -5.67 20.18 26.14
CA PHE A 280 -5.48 20.26 27.60
C PHE A 280 -6.74 19.84 28.39
N LEU A 281 -7.94 20.15 27.88
CA LEU A 281 -9.21 19.75 28.50
C LEU A 281 -9.70 18.36 28.10
N SER A 282 -9.09 17.74 27.08
CA SER A 282 -9.49 16.42 26.56
C SER A 282 -9.62 15.32 27.62
N PRO A 283 -8.76 15.19 28.66
CA PRO A 283 -8.95 14.14 29.66
C PRO A 283 -10.17 14.35 30.57
N LYS A 284 -10.79 15.55 30.56
CA LYS A 284 -11.93 15.90 31.42
C LYS A 284 -13.26 15.92 30.68
N LEU A 285 -13.26 15.95 29.34
CA LEU A 285 -14.47 16.08 28.53
C LEU A 285 -14.80 14.75 27.83
N PRO A 286 -16.06 14.28 27.86
CA PRO A 286 -16.45 13.03 27.21
C PRO A 286 -16.48 13.12 25.68
N VAL A 287 -16.60 14.33 25.11
CA VAL A 287 -16.67 14.58 23.66
C VAL A 287 -15.74 15.75 23.31
N PRO A 288 -14.91 15.65 22.26
CA PRO A 288 -14.04 16.75 21.84
C PRO A 288 -14.88 17.95 21.38
N ILE A 289 -14.47 19.15 21.77
CA ILE A 289 -15.16 20.39 21.37
C ILE A 289 -15.03 20.57 19.84
N PRO A 290 -16.12 20.82 19.10
CA PRO A 290 -16.07 21.06 17.65
C PRO A 290 -15.59 22.47 17.33
N VAL A 291 -14.31 22.74 17.61
CA VAL A 291 -13.65 24.04 17.45
C VAL A 291 -13.82 24.61 16.05
N GLU A 292 -13.80 23.76 15.02
CA GLU A 292 -13.93 24.18 13.61
C GLU A 292 -15.32 24.74 13.29
N LEU A 293 -16.37 24.13 13.85
CA LEU A 293 -17.74 24.64 13.69
C LEU A 293 -17.91 25.96 14.43
N ILE A 294 -17.38 26.08 15.65
CA ILE A 294 -17.45 27.33 16.42
C ILE A 294 -16.80 28.47 15.64
N THR A 295 -15.63 28.22 15.03
CA THR A 295 -14.95 29.21 14.19
C THR A 295 -15.77 29.60 12.96
N ILE A 296 -16.43 28.64 12.30
CA ILE A 296 -17.33 28.95 11.16
C ILE A 296 -18.50 29.81 11.63
N VAL A 297 -19.20 29.42 12.69
CA VAL A 297 -20.35 30.16 13.20
C VAL A 297 -19.95 31.57 13.62
N ALA A 298 -18.86 31.71 14.38
CA ALA A 298 -18.33 33.01 14.78
C ALA A 298 -17.91 33.85 13.57
N GLY A 299 -17.18 33.26 12.61
CA GLY A 299 -16.72 33.94 11.39
C GLY A 299 -17.89 34.43 10.52
N THR A 300 -18.93 33.61 10.37
CA THR A 300 -20.16 33.97 9.66
C THR A 300 -20.90 35.10 10.37
N LEU A 301 -21.09 35.03 11.69
CA LEU A 301 -21.80 36.07 12.45
C LEU A 301 -21.04 37.41 12.38
N ILE A 302 -19.72 37.39 12.58
CA ILE A 302 -18.88 38.59 12.48
C ILE A 302 -18.92 39.15 11.05
N SER A 303 -18.90 38.29 10.03
CA SER A 303 -18.98 38.72 8.63
C SER A 303 -20.32 39.37 8.30
N SER A 304 -21.42 38.76 8.76
CA SER A 304 -22.77 39.23 8.51
C SER A 304 -23.08 40.54 9.25
N PHE A 305 -22.79 40.63 10.56
CA PHE A 305 -23.02 41.85 11.34
C PHE A 305 -22.03 42.98 11.01
N GLY A 306 -20.79 42.63 10.67
CA GLY A 306 -19.75 43.59 10.27
C GLY A 306 -19.84 44.02 8.80
N HIS A 307 -20.75 43.44 8.03
CA HIS A 307 -20.86 43.61 6.57
C HIS A 307 -19.50 43.53 5.86
N LEU A 308 -18.71 42.51 6.20
CA LEU A 308 -17.31 42.41 5.79
C LEU A 308 -17.13 42.31 4.27
N ASN A 309 -18.07 41.68 3.57
CA ASN A 309 -18.07 41.62 2.11
C ASN A 309 -18.31 43.00 1.48
N SER A 310 -19.34 43.73 1.94
CA SER A 310 -19.70 45.03 1.36
C SER A 310 -18.71 46.14 1.70
N ASN A 311 -18.22 46.18 2.94
CA ASN A 311 -17.37 47.28 3.42
C ASN A 311 -15.89 47.08 3.11
N PHE A 312 -15.42 45.83 3.15
CA PHE A 312 -14.01 45.50 3.03
C PHE A 312 -13.72 44.57 1.84
N THR A 313 -14.70 44.27 0.97
CA THR A 313 -14.50 43.42 -0.22
C THR A 313 -13.86 42.06 0.08
N ILE A 314 -14.13 41.50 1.26
CA ILE A 314 -13.61 40.17 1.65
C ILE A 314 -14.38 39.10 0.88
N ALA A 315 -13.67 38.23 0.17
CA ALA A 315 -14.27 37.15 -0.60
C ALA A 315 -15.02 36.15 0.31
N VAL A 316 -16.34 36.04 0.10
CA VAL A 316 -17.22 35.09 0.79
C VAL A 316 -17.53 33.87 -0.06
N VAL A 317 -18.11 32.83 0.56
CA VAL A 317 -18.55 31.59 -0.09
C VAL A 317 -19.55 31.87 -1.21
N GLY A 318 -20.50 32.77 -0.99
CA GLY A 318 -21.55 33.09 -1.95
C GLY A 318 -22.77 32.19 -1.82
N GLU A 319 -23.65 32.24 -2.83
CA GLU A 319 -24.93 31.54 -2.77
C GLU A 319 -24.78 30.02 -2.70
N ILE A 320 -25.43 29.41 -1.71
CA ILE A 320 -25.51 27.95 -1.55
C ILE A 320 -26.95 27.53 -1.84
N PRO A 321 -27.20 26.78 -2.93
CA PRO A 321 -28.55 26.36 -3.27
C PRO A 321 -29.10 25.44 -2.18
N SER A 322 -30.32 25.73 -1.73
CA SER A 322 -31.02 24.88 -0.77
C SER A 322 -31.69 23.73 -1.51
N GLY A 323 -31.13 22.53 -1.39
CA GLY A 323 -31.66 21.35 -2.05
C GLY A 323 -30.61 20.29 -2.33
N LEU A 324 -31.08 19.13 -2.77
CA LEU A 324 -30.23 18.08 -3.29
C LEU A 324 -30.00 18.29 -4.78
N SER A 325 -28.78 18.05 -5.26
CA SER A 325 -28.54 18.04 -6.70
C SER A 325 -29.22 16.83 -7.34
N SER A 326 -29.87 17.06 -8.49
CA SER A 326 -30.43 15.99 -9.30
C SER A 326 -29.31 15.12 -9.87
N PRO A 327 -29.49 13.79 -9.96
CA PRO A 327 -28.50 12.92 -10.56
C PRO A 327 -28.26 13.32 -12.03
N SER A 328 -27.00 13.47 -12.40
CA SER A 328 -26.55 13.79 -13.76
C SER A 328 -25.61 12.72 -14.27
N VAL A 329 -25.81 12.29 -15.51
CA VAL A 329 -24.88 11.36 -16.17
C VAL A 329 -23.61 12.15 -16.53
N PRO A 330 -22.40 11.71 -16.13
CA PRO A 330 -21.16 12.37 -16.51
C PRO A 330 -20.95 12.27 -18.03
N ASP A 331 -20.37 13.32 -18.61
CA ASP A 331 -20.04 13.30 -20.03
C ASP A 331 -18.91 12.29 -20.30
N VAL A 332 -19.23 11.27 -21.08
CA VAL A 332 -18.31 10.19 -21.46
C VAL A 332 -17.24 10.69 -22.44
N SER A 333 -17.48 11.81 -23.13
CA SER A 333 -16.49 12.41 -24.04
C SER A 333 -15.19 12.78 -23.30
N LEU A 334 -15.32 13.21 -22.03
CA LEU A 334 -14.20 13.61 -21.18
C LEU A 334 -13.35 12.43 -20.70
N PHE A 335 -13.84 11.19 -20.78
CA PHE A 335 -13.16 10.04 -20.20
C PHE A 335 -11.78 9.80 -20.81
N GLY A 336 -11.61 10.09 -22.11
CA GLY A 336 -10.33 9.98 -22.78
C GLY A 336 -9.25 10.92 -22.23
N GLU A 337 -9.65 12.12 -21.80
CA GLU A 337 -8.73 13.17 -21.34
C GLU A 337 -8.35 13.04 -19.86
N VAL A 338 -9.20 12.38 -19.06
CA VAL A 338 -9.04 12.23 -17.60
C VAL A 338 -8.66 10.81 -17.16
N ILE A 339 -8.48 9.87 -18.09
CA ILE A 339 -8.21 8.45 -17.74
C ILE A 339 -6.96 8.26 -16.86
N GLY A 340 -5.89 9.01 -17.15
CA GLY A 340 -4.65 8.98 -16.36
C GLY A 340 -4.87 9.50 -14.94
N ASP A 341 -5.58 10.62 -14.82
CA ASP A 341 -5.90 11.24 -13.53
C ASP A 341 -6.83 10.36 -12.69
N ALA A 342 -7.85 9.78 -13.34
CA ALA A 342 -8.80 8.86 -12.73
C ALA A 342 -8.10 7.60 -12.19
N PHE A 343 -7.14 7.05 -12.93
CA PHE A 343 -6.32 5.92 -12.49
C PHE A 343 -5.44 6.28 -11.28
N ALA A 344 -4.80 7.45 -11.29
CA ALA A 344 -4.01 7.95 -10.16
C ALA A 344 -4.89 8.14 -8.91
N LEU A 345 -6.04 8.83 -9.05
CA LEU A 345 -7.03 9.01 -7.97
C LEU A 345 -7.51 7.66 -7.42
N ALA A 346 -7.77 6.68 -8.28
CA ALA A 346 -8.19 5.34 -7.91
C ALA A 346 -7.18 4.66 -6.98
N ILE A 347 -5.90 4.67 -7.34
CA ILE A 347 -4.82 4.05 -6.56
C ILE A 347 -4.59 4.81 -5.25
N VAL A 348 -4.48 6.14 -5.29
CA VAL A 348 -4.25 6.96 -4.08
C VAL A 348 -5.38 6.80 -3.08
N GLY A 349 -6.63 6.91 -3.55
CA GLY A 349 -7.81 6.76 -2.69
C GLY A 349 -7.84 5.38 -2.04
N TYR A 350 -7.54 4.32 -2.81
CA TYR A 350 -7.44 2.97 -2.28
C TYR A 350 -6.31 2.83 -1.26
N ALA A 351 -5.10 3.32 -1.56
CA ALA A 351 -3.92 3.22 -0.71
C ALA A 351 -4.16 3.81 0.68
N ILE A 352 -4.75 5.01 0.71
CA ILE A 352 -5.09 5.70 1.96
C ILE A 352 -6.20 4.94 2.69
N SER A 353 -7.24 4.49 1.96
CA SER A 353 -8.35 3.76 2.57
C SER A 353 -7.91 2.45 3.23
N ILE A 354 -7.14 1.62 2.52
CA ILE A 354 -6.67 0.34 3.07
C ILE A 354 -5.66 0.54 4.20
N SER A 355 -4.82 1.57 4.12
CA SER A 355 -3.87 1.91 5.19
C SER A 355 -4.61 2.26 6.48
N LEU A 356 -5.56 3.20 6.44
CA LEU A 356 -6.36 3.56 7.62
C LEU A 356 -7.22 2.41 8.11
N GLY A 357 -7.87 1.69 7.19
CA GLY A 357 -8.69 0.53 7.49
C GLY A 357 -7.91 -0.53 8.27
N LYS A 358 -6.71 -0.89 7.81
CA LYS A 358 -5.82 -1.85 8.49
C LYS A 358 -5.32 -1.33 9.84
N THR A 359 -5.02 -0.05 9.98
CA THR A 359 -4.61 0.55 11.25
C THR A 359 -5.69 0.40 12.33
N PHE A 360 -6.94 0.74 12.03
CA PHE A 360 -8.04 0.55 12.98
C PHE A 360 -8.40 -0.94 13.18
N ALA A 361 -8.26 -1.76 12.14
CA ALA A 361 -8.46 -3.20 12.22
C ALA A 361 -7.49 -3.86 13.20
N LEU A 362 -6.20 -3.49 13.11
CA LEU A 362 -5.15 -3.96 14.03
C LEU A 362 -5.40 -3.47 15.46
N LYS A 363 -5.80 -2.20 15.63
CA LYS A 363 -6.07 -1.61 16.95
C LYS A 363 -7.27 -2.23 17.67
N HIS A 364 -8.33 -2.59 16.94
CA HIS A 364 -9.58 -3.15 17.51
C HIS A 364 -9.76 -4.66 17.29
N GLY A 365 -8.75 -5.35 16.73
CA GLY A 365 -8.78 -6.80 16.57
C GLY A 365 -9.84 -7.34 15.59
N TYR A 366 -10.14 -6.61 14.51
CA TYR A 366 -10.99 -7.11 13.42
C TYR A 366 -10.21 -7.22 12.10
N LYS A 367 -10.78 -7.88 11.08
CA LYS A 367 -10.16 -8.02 9.76
C LYS A 367 -10.82 -7.10 8.74
N VAL A 368 -10.01 -6.47 7.91
CA VAL A 368 -10.43 -5.68 6.75
C VAL A 368 -10.02 -6.42 5.48
N ASP A 369 -10.94 -6.55 4.52
CA ASP A 369 -10.66 -7.20 3.23
C ASP A 369 -10.26 -6.15 2.20
N SER A 370 -9.01 -6.24 1.73
CA SER A 370 -8.43 -5.34 0.73
C SER A 370 -9.23 -5.26 -0.57
N ASN A 371 -9.76 -6.37 -1.09
CA ASN A 371 -10.49 -6.35 -2.37
C ASN A 371 -11.88 -5.74 -2.18
N GLN A 372 -12.54 -6.07 -1.07
CA GLN A 372 -13.86 -5.53 -0.78
C GLN A 372 -13.81 -4.03 -0.48
N GLU A 373 -12.76 -3.53 0.21
CA GLU A 373 -12.56 -2.08 0.39
C GLU A 373 -12.36 -1.36 -0.95
N LEU A 374 -11.65 -1.98 -1.89
CA LEU A 374 -11.45 -1.43 -3.22
C LEU A 374 -12.78 -1.31 -4.00
N VAL A 375 -13.63 -2.35 -3.95
CA VAL A 375 -14.98 -2.31 -4.53
C VAL A 375 -15.87 -1.30 -3.80
N ALA A 376 -15.84 -1.26 -2.46
CA ALA A 376 -16.67 -0.37 -1.65
C ALA A 376 -16.36 1.11 -1.93
N LEU A 377 -15.08 1.46 -2.00
CA LEU A 377 -14.64 2.82 -2.35
C LEU A 377 -14.99 3.15 -3.80
N GLY A 378 -14.80 2.19 -4.72
CA GLY A 378 -15.15 2.33 -6.12
C GLY A 378 -16.64 2.62 -6.34
N LEU A 379 -17.51 1.83 -5.72
CA LEU A 379 -18.96 2.06 -5.76
C LEU A 379 -19.36 3.39 -5.11
N SER A 380 -18.70 3.78 -4.01
CA SER A 380 -18.94 5.06 -3.35
C SER A 380 -18.60 6.25 -4.25
N ASN A 381 -17.50 6.17 -5.00
CA ASN A 381 -17.10 7.16 -6.00
C ASN A 381 -18.00 7.15 -7.23
N THR A 382 -18.28 5.97 -7.82
CA THR A 382 -19.13 5.85 -9.01
C THR A 382 -20.54 6.37 -8.76
N VAL A 383 -21.19 5.92 -7.68
CA VAL A 383 -22.54 6.38 -7.34
C VAL A 383 -22.51 7.86 -6.93
N GLY A 384 -21.53 8.28 -6.13
CA GLY A 384 -21.37 9.69 -5.76
C GLY A 384 -21.20 10.62 -6.96
N GLY A 385 -20.42 10.21 -7.97
CA GLY A 385 -20.18 10.99 -9.18
C GLY A 385 -21.44 11.23 -10.02
N PHE A 386 -22.40 10.29 -10.04
CA PHE A 386 -23.72 10.53 -10.64
C PHE A 386 -24.51 11.63 -9.90
N PHE A 387 -24.25 11.85 -8.62
CA PHE A 387 -24.79 12.98 -7.84
C PHE A 387 -23.86 14.20 -7.85
N GLN A 388 -22.98 14.31 -8.84
CA GLN A 388 -22.01 15.41 -9.00
C GLN A 388 -21.02 15.55 -7.83
N CYS A 389 -20.79 14.46 -7.08
CA CYS A 389 -19.73 14.44 -6.09
C CYS A 389 -18.37 14.29 -6.77
N TYR A 390 -17.32 14.71 -6.07
CA TYR A 390 -15.95 14.43 -6.48
C TYR A 390 -15.33 13.32 -5.60
N SER A 391 -14.14 12.84 -5.98
CA SER A 391 -13.52 11.65 -5.39
C SER A 391 -13.40 11.71 -3.85
N VAL A 392 -13.86 10.65 -3.18
CA VAL A 392 -13.83 10.50 -1.72
C VAL A 392 -12.67 9.68 -1.21
N CYS A 393 -12.29 9.96 0.04
CA CYS A 393 -11.34 9.20 0.83
C CYS A 393 -11.77 9.18 2.30
N PRO A 394 -11.40 8.16 3.09
CA PRO A 394 -11.41 8.32 4.53
C PRO A 394 -10.38 9.36 4.98
N SER A 395 -10.69 10.08 6.06
CA SER A 395 -9.76 11.02 6.71
C SER A 395 -9.35 10.51 8.09
N MET A 396 -8.08 10.70 8.42
CA MET A 396 -7.56 10.32 9.74
C MET A 396 -8.19 11.15 10.86
N SER A 397 -8.37 12.46 10.68
CA SER A 397 -8.99 13.34 11.69
C SER A 397 -10.44 12.95 12.00
N ARG A 398 -11.23 12.65 10.97
CA ARG A 398 -12.64 12.24 11.11
C ARG A 398 -12.76 10.86 11.74
N SER A 399 -12.00 9.89 11.24
CA SER A 399 -12.02 8.52 11.75
C SER A 399 -11.49 8.43 13.19
N LEU A 400 -10.49 9.24 13.56
CA LEU A 400 -9.99 9.30 14.93
C LEU A 400 -11.05 9.86 15.88
N ILE A 401 -11.80 10.89 15.50
CA ILE A 401 -12.89 11.40 16.33
C ILE A 401 -14.03 10.40 16.42
N GLN A 402 -14.32 9.68 15.34
CA GLN A 402 -15.28 8.59 15.38
C GLN A 402 -14.88 7.55 16.42
N GLU A 403 -13.60 7.15 16.43
CA GLU A 403 -13.05 6.20 17.38
C GLU A 403 -13.02 6.73 18.82
N THR A 404 -12.51 7.95 19.05
CA THR A 404 -12.33 8.49 20.42
C THR A 404 -13.64 8.82 21.11
N THR A 405 -14.70 9.12 20.34
CA THR A 405 -16.07 9.26 20.85
C THR A 405 -16.77 7.93 21.10
N GLY A 406 -16.09 6.80 20.85
CA GLY A 406 -16.59 5.46 21.13
C GLY A 406 -17.46 4.86 20.02
N GLY A 407 -17.40 5.38 18.79
CA GLY A 407 -18.07 4.79 17.64
C GLY A 407 -17.53 3.38 17.35
N LYS A 408 -18.44 2.41 17.20
CA LYS A 408 -18.13 0.98 17.05
C LYS A 408 -18.54 0.41 15.69
N THR A 409 -19.48 1.05 15.01
CA THR A 409 -20.00 0.59 13.72
C THR A 409 -20.17 1.72 12.71
N GLN A 410 -20.45 1.33 11.45
CA GLN A 410 -20.75 2.28 10.38
C GLN A 410 -22.13 2.97 10.53
N MET A 411 -22.92 2.64 11.56
CA MET A 411 -24.11 3.43 11.90
C MET A 411 -23.77 4.87 12.29
N ALA A 412 -22.56 5.12 12.80
CA ALA A 412 -22.04 6.47 12.98
C ALA A 412 -21.97 7.25 11.64
N GLY A 413 -21.66 6.57 10.54
CA GLY A 413 -21.72 7.13 9.19
C GLY A 413 -23.13 7.56 8.78
N VAL A 414 -24.17 6.81 9.16
CA VAL A 414 -25.57 7.16 8.88
C VAL A 414 -25.97 8.43 9.63
N ALA A 415 -25.65 8.48 10.93
CA ALA A 415 -25.92 9.66 11.75
C ALA A 415 -25.15 10.89 11.24
N SER A 416 -23.90 10.72 10.83
CA SER A 416 -23.11 11.77 10.17
C SER A 416 -23.77 12.25 8.87
N ALA A 417 -24.18 11.34 8.00
CA ALA A 417 -24.85 11.67 6.74
C ALA A 417 -26.17 12.43 6.99
N LEU A 418 -26.93 12.08 8.03
CA LEU A 418 -28.16 12.77 8.41
C LEU A 418 -27.89 14.23 8.84
N ILE A 419 -26.84 14.48 9.61
CA ILE A 419 -26.44 15.85 10.01
C ILE A 419 -26.05 16.68 8.78
N VAL A 420 -25.30 16.11 7.86
CA VAL A 420 -24.92 16.79 6.60
C VAL A 420 -26.16 17.07 5.75
N LEU A 421 -27.11 16.13 5.67
CA LEU A 421 -28.38 16.31 4.95
C LEU A 421 -29.21 17.46 5.53
N ILE A 422 -29.38 17.51 6.85
CA ILE A 422 -30.09 18.61 7.54
C ILE A 422 -29.41 19.94 7.23
N THR A 423 -28.08 19.96 7.22
CA THR A 423 -27.30 21.17 6.92
C THR A 423 -27.57 21.67 5.50
N ILE A 424 -27.52 20.79 4.50
CA ILE A 424 -27.77 21.14 3.10
C ILE A 424 -29.20 21.69 2.92
N LEU A 425 -30.20 21.07 3.54
CA LEU A 425 -31.61 21.42 3.31
C LEU A 425 -32.06 22.67 4.05
N LYS A 426 -31.45 23.01 5.21
CA LYS A 426 -31.94 24.09 6.08
C LYS A 426 -30.89 25.12 6.47
N LEU A 427 -29.62 24.72 6.64
CA LEU A 427 -28.57 25.61 7.14
C LEU A 427 -27.70 26.21 6.04
N GLY A 428 -27.82 25.74 4.78
CA GLY A 428 -27.05 26.25 3.63
C GLY A 428 -27.02 27.78 3.52
N PRO A 429 -28.17 28.49 3.54
CA PRO A 429 -28.20 29.95 3.44
C PRO A 429 -27.43 30.67 4.55
N LEU A 430 -27.26 30.06 5.72
CA LEU A 430 -26.51 30.67 6.82
C LEU A 430 -25.02 30.80 6.52
N PHE A 431 -24.48 30.00 5.60
CA PHE A 431 -23.04 30.00 5.29
C PHE A 431 -22.67 30.90 4.09
N GLN A 432 -23.62 31.64 3.50
CA GLN A 432 -23.34 32.45 2.30
C GLN A 432 -22.33 33.58 2.56
N GLU A 433 -22.46 34.24 3.72
CA GLU A 433 -21.57 35.33 4.17
C GLU A 433 -20.26 34.83 4.81
N LEU A 434 -20.00 33.52 4.81
CA LEU A 434 -18.79 32.95 5.40
C LEU A 434 -17.55 33.40 4.59
N PRO A 435 -16.54 34.03 5.21
CA PRO A 435 -15.32 34.40 4.50
C PRO A 435 -14.50 33.17 4.09
N LYS A 436 -14.03 33.14 2.83
CA LYS A 436 -13.14 32.07 2.32
C LYS A 436 -11.82 32.00 3.10
N ALA A 437 -11.37 33.12 3.66
CA ALA A 437 -10.20 33.22 4.54
C ALA A 437 -10.31 32.33 5.79
N VAL A 438 -11.51 32.20 6.38
CA VAL A 438 -11.76 31.36 7.56
C VAL A 438 -11.62 29.88 7.18
N LEU A 439 -12.19 29.48 6.04
CA LEU A 439 -12.04 28.11 5.51
C LEU A 439 -10.57 27.77 5.24
N ALA A 440 -9.82 28.70 4.66
CA ALA A 440 -8.39 28.52 4.40
C ALA A 440 -7.58 28.36 5.70
N ALA A 441 -7.88 29.15 6.73
CA ALA A 441 -7.28 28.99 8.05
C ALA A 441 -7.58 27.61 8.67
N ILE A 442 -8.82 27.11 8.55
CA ILE A 442 -9.20 25.77 9.01
C ILE A 442 -8.35 24.69 8.34
N VAL A 443 -8.21 24.75 7.01
CA VAL A 443 -7.37 23.81 6.26
C VAL A 443 -5.92 23.89 6.76
N PHE A 444 -5.35 25.08 6.83
CA PHE A 444 -3.96 25.28 7.24
C PHE A 444 -3.68 24.69 8.63
N VAL A 445 -4.52 24.98 9.64
CA VAL A 445 -4.36 24.41 11.00
C VAL A 445 -4.49 22.88 10.99
N ASN A 446 -5.39 22.33 10.17
CA ASN A 446 -5.60 20.89 10.07
C ASN A 446 -4.42 20.12 9.47
N LEU A 447 -3.58 20.78 8.69
CA LEU A 447 -2.39 20.15 8.09
C LEU A 447 -1.24 19.96 9.09
N LYS A 448 -1.29 20.57 10.29
CA LYS A 448 -0.27 20.39 11.36
C LYS A 448 0.02 18.91 11.65
N GLY A 449 -1.01 18.07 11.68
CA GLY A 449 -0.88 16.64 11.94
C GLY A 449 -0.15 15.88 10.82
N MET A 450 -0.34 16.29 9.57
CA MET A 450 0.33 15.70 8.41
C MET A 450 1.82 16.08 8.40
N PHE A 451 2.15 17.32 8.73
CA PHE A 451 3.57 17.72 8.85
C PHE A 451 4.28 17.02 9.99
N LYS A 452 3.62 16.77 11.14
CA LYS A 452 4.23 16.09 12.30
C LYS A 452 4.83 14.71 11.96
N GLN A 453 4.43 14.10 10.84
CA GLN A 453 5.00 12.85 10.32
C GLN A 453 6.51 12.96 9.98
N TYR A 454 7.11 14.16 9.94
CA TYR A 454 8.58 14.31 9.80
C TYR A 454 9.36 13.56 10.90
N SER A 455 8.75 13.31 12.07
CA SER A 455 9.37 12.52 13.14
C SER A 455 9.71 11.09 12.70
N ASP A 456 9.05 10.57 11.65
CA ASP A 456 9.30 9.24 11.11
C ASP A 456 10.73 9.13 10.55
N ILE A 457 11.33 10.21 10.07
CA ILE A 457 12.71 10.23 9.56
C ILE A 457 13.69 9.70 10.62
N VAL A 458 13.55 10.16 11.87
CA VAL A 458 14.45 9.76 12.97
C VAL A 458 14.23 8.29 13.35
N THR A 459 12.97 7.85 13.38
CA THR A 459 12.61 6.46 13.69
C THR A 459 13.08 5.51 12.60
N LEU A 460 12.87 5.85 11.33
CA LEU A 460 13.27 5.06 10.18
C LEU A 460 14.80 5.02 10.03
N TRP A 461 15.51 6.12 10.30
CA TRP A 461 16.98 6.14 10.29
C TRP A 461 17.58 5.11 11.26
N LYS A 462 16.97 4.93 12.44
CA LYS A 462 17.42 3.96 13.45
C LYS A 462 16.98 2.53 13.14
N SER A 463 15.86 2.34 12.45
CA SER A 463 15.26 1.03 12.20
C SER A 463 15.67 0.43 10.85
N SER A 464 15.41 1.14 9.75
CA SER A 464 15.56 0.63 8.38
C SER A 464 15.92 1.77 7.42
N LYS A 465 17.19 1.78 6.98
CA LYS A 465 17.70 2.77 6.01
C LYS A 465 16.97 2.70 4.67
N ILE A 466 16.47 1.53 4.28
CA ILE A 466 15.76 1.34 3.01
C ILE A 466 14.38 2.01 3.07
N ASP A 467 13.64 1.81 4.16
CA ASP A 467 12.32 2.44 4.33
C ASP A 467 12.44 3.96 4.46
N LEU A 468 13.54 4.45 5.05
CA LEU A 468 13.88 5.87 5.01
C LEU A 468 14.09 6.38 3.58
N MET A 469 14.82 5.63 2.73
CA MET A 469 15.01 6.03 1.32
C MET A 469 13.69 6.06 0.57
N VAL A 470 12.80 5.10 0.79
CA VAL A 470 11.44 5.12 0.22
C VAL A 470 10.69 6.37 0.68
N TRP A 471 10.76 6.71 1.97
CA TRP A 471 10.13 7.91 2.52
C TRP A 471 10.68 9.20 1.86
N LEU A 472 12.00 9.36 1.80
CA LEU A 472 12.65 10.56 1.24
C LEU A 472 12.40 10.70 -0.27
N VAL A 473 12.52 9.63 -1.03
CA VAL A 473 12.26 9.64 -2.48
C VAL A 473 10.80 9.95 -2.75
N THR A 474 9.87 9.39 -1.97
CA THR A 474 8.43 9.68 -2.10
C THR A 474 8.13 11.14 -1.81
N TRP A 475 8.66 11.67 -0.71
CA TRP A 475 8.48 13.06 -0.32
C TRP A 475 9.03 14.03 -1.39
N MET A 476 10.27 13.81 -1.85
CA MET A 476 10.91 14.64 -2.88
C MET A 476 10.21 14.54 -4.24
N SER A 477 9.92 13.32 -4.73
CA SER A 477 9.27 13.13 -6.03
C SER A 477 7.88 13.75 -6.08
N THR A 478 7.11 13.65 -5.00
CA THR A 478 5.76 14.23 -4.90
C THR A 478 5.78 15.76 -4.83
N LEU A 479 6.78 16.35 -4.16
CA LEU A 479 6.95 17.80 -4.14
C LEU A 479 7.33 18.36 -5.52
N LEU A 480 8.21 17.67 -6.26
CA LEU A 480 8.76 18.17 -7.52
C LEU A 480 7.90 17.83 -8.74
N PHE A 481 7.28 16.66 -8.81
CA PHE A 481 6.60 16.17 -10.03
C PHE A 481 5.07 16.20 -9.97
N ASN A 482 4.45 16.86 -8.99
CA ASN A 482 3.02 16.75 -8.64
C ASN A 482 2.64 15.41 -7.99
N LEU A 483 1.39 15.37 -7.53
CA LEU A 483 0.80 14.28 -6.74
C LEU A 483 0.63 12.98 -7.52
N ASP A 484 0.36 13.05 -8.81
CA ASP A 484 0.12 11.93 -9.72
C ASP A 484 1.44 11.27 -10.15
N LEU A 485 2.36 12.02 -10.75
CA LEU A 485 3.65 11.49 -11.19
C LEU A 485 4.56 11.13 -10.01
N GLY A 486 4.49 11.88 -8.90
CA GLY A 486 5.21 11.55 -7.66
C GLY A 486 4.77 10.21 -7.06
N LEU A 487 3.49 9.88 -7.15
CA LEU A 487 3.00 8.56 -6.76
C LEU A 487 3.56 7.46 -7.67
N ALA A 488 3.51 7.64 -8.98
CA ALA A 488 4.03 6.65 -9.92
C ALA A 488 5.53 6.39 -9.69
N ALA A 489 6.32 7.46 -9.49
CA ALA A 489 7.73 7.37 -9.17
C ALA A 489 8.01 6.65 -7.84
N SER A 490 7.25 6.97 -6.78
CA SER A 490 7.41 6.36 -5.46
C SER A 490 7.03 4.87 -5.42
N ILE A 491 5.94 4.47 -6.07
CA ILE A 491 5.56 3.05 -6.18
C ILE A 491 6.62 2.28 -6.97
N THR A 492 7.10 2.84 -8.08
CA THR A 492 8.16 2.22 -8.89
C THR A 492 9.42 2.03 -8.05
N PHE A 493 9.83 3.06 -7.32
CA PHE A 493 10.99 2.98 -6.43
C PHE A 493 10.80 1.95 -5.30
N ALA A 494 9.63 1.91 -4.66
CA ALA A 494 9.32 0.93 -3.62
C ALA A 494 9.31 -0.53 -4.14
N LEU A 495 8.87 -0.76 -5.37
CA LEU A 495 8.97 -2.08 -6.00
C LEU A 495 10.43 -2.44 -6.32
N LEU A 496 11.22 -1.49 -6.81
CA LEU A 496 12.65 -1.70 -7.06
C LEU A 496 13.42 -2.04 -5.78
N THR A 497 13.12 -1.39 -4.64
CA THR A 497 13.80 -1.73 -3.38
C THR A 497 13.49 -3.14 -2.91
N VAL A 498 12.27 -3.65 -3.13
CA VAL A 498 11.93 -5.06 -2.88
C VAL A 498 12.77 -5.98 -3.77
N ILE A 499 12.86 -5.68 -5.07
CA ILE A 499 13.65 -6.47 -6.02
C ILE A 499 15.12 -6.51 -5.59
N PHE A 500 15.76 -5.37 -5.35
CA PHE A 500 17.17 -5.31 -4.91
C PHE A 500 17.41 -6.03 -3.59
N ARG A 501 16.48 -5.94 -2.63
CA ARG A 501 16.58 -6.66 -1.36
C ARG A 501 16.54 -8.17 -1.55
N THR A 502 15.70 -8.67 -2.46
CA THR A 502 15.63 -10.12 -2.75
C THR A 502 16.84 -10.63 -3.52
N GLN A 503 17.58 -9.77 -4.21
CA GLN A 503 18.80 -10.12 -4.96
C GLN A 503 20.08 -10.13 -4.11
N LEU A 504 20.04 -9.59 -2.88
CA LEU A 504 21.18 -9.58 -1.95
C LEU A 504 20.94 -10.53 -0.76
N PRO A 505 20.81 -11.85 -0.99
CA PRO A 505 20.65 -12.80 0.10
C PRO A 505 21.96 -12.99 0.87
N THR A 506 21.85 -13.41 2.13
CA THR A 506 23.02 -13.80 2.92
C THR A 506 23.34 -15.27 2.67
N TYR A 507 24.59 -15.54 2.32
CA TYR A 507 25.14 -16.88 2.16
C TYR A 507 26.12 -17.15 3.30
N SER A 508 25.99 -18.30 3.96
CA SER A 508 26.87 -18.66 5.05
C SER A 508 27.30 -20.12 4.99
N VAL A 509 28.49 -20.39 5.54
CA VAL A 509 29.01 -21.74 5.72
C VAL A 509 28.82 -22.10 7.20
N LEU A 510 28.30 -23.29 7.45
CA LEU A 510 27.97 -23.75 8.80
C LEU A 510 29.05 -24.68 9.35
N GLY A 511 29.42 -24.45 10.61
CA GLY A 511 30.19 -25.37 11.47
C GLY A 511 29.28 -26.15 12.43
N ASN A 512 29.81 -27.23 13.02
CA ASN A 512 29.07 -28.06 13.98
C ASN A 512 29.44 -27.72 15.42
N VAL A 513 28.45 -27.67 16.30
CA VAL A 513 28.66 -27.56 17.74
C VAL A 513 28.95 -28.97 18.31
N PRO A 514 30.13 -29.21 18.91
CA PRO A 514 30.57 -30.55 19.29
C PRO A 514 29.58 -31.30 20.18
N GLY A 515 29.28 -32.55 19.83
CA GLY A 515 28.37 -33.40 20.59
C GLY A 515 26.88 -33.05 20.44
N THR A 516 26.52 -32.22 19.46
CA THR A 516 25.13 -31.83 19.17
C THR A 516 24.82 -31.85 17.68
N GLU A 517 23.52 -31.86 17.34
CA GLU A 517 23.01 -31.73 15.97
C GLU A 517 22.91 -30.25 15.50
N LEU A 518 23.49 -29.30 16.25
CA LEU A 518 23.37 -27.88 15.97
C LEU A 518 24.45 -27.40 15.00
N TYR A 519 24.02 -26.76 13.92
CA TYR A 519 24.87 -26.16 12.90
C TYR A 519 24.74 -24.64 12.92
N VAL A 520 25.85 -23.93 13.14
CA VAL A 520 25.92 -22.47 13.32
C VAL A 520 26.99 -21.88 12.41
N ASP A 521 26.92 -20.59 12.10
CA ASP A 521 27.88 -19.95 11.19
C ASP A 521 29.34 -20.14 11.64
N ILE A 522 30.21 -20.41 10.65
CA ILE A 522 31.62 -20.79 10.84
C ILE A 522 32.45 -19.73 11.58
N GLU A 523 32.03 -18.47 11.56
CA GLU A 523 32.71 -17.39 12.30
C GLU A 523 32.81 -17.69 13.80
N THR A 524 31.93 -18.55 14.33
CA THR A 524 31.89 -18.92 15.75
C THR A 524 32.36 -20.35 16.04
N HIS A 525 32.34 -21.28 15.06
CA HIS A 525 32.59 -22.71 15.26
C HIS A 525 33.35 -23.37 14.11
N ARG A 526 34.05 -24.49 14.39
CA ARG A 526 34.90 -25.18 13.40
C ARG A 526 34.09 -26.03 12.41
N GLU A 527 34.59 -26.08 11.17
CA GLU A 527 34.10 -26.97 10.11
C GLU A 527 34.35 -28.45 10.42
N ILE A 528 33.49 -29.30 9.85
CA ILE A 528 33.69 -30.75 9.84
C ILE A 528 34.71 -31.09 8.75
N PRO A 529 35.79 -31.82 9.05
CA PRO A 529 36.82 -32.15 8.07
C PRO A 529 36.25 -32.85 6.81
N GLY A 530 36.32 -32.14 5.69
CA GLY A 530 35.92 -32.60 4.36
C GLY A 530 34.41 -32.73 4.10
N VAL A 531 33.58 -32.06 4.90
CA VAL A 531 32.18 -31.77 4.56
C VAL A 531 31.96 -30.26 4.68
N THR A 532 31.61 -29.60 3.58
CA THR A 532 31.26 -28.18 3.55
C THR A 532 29.75 -28.02 3.56
N ILE A 533 29.21 -27.34 4.57
CA ILE A 533 27.76 -27.12 4.69
C ILE A 533 27.45 -25.69 4.26
N PHE A 534 26.78 -25.53 3.13
CA PHE A 534 26.40 -24.24 2.56
C PHE A 534 24.92 -23.94 2.86
N ARG A 535 24.65 -22.79 3.48
CA ARG A 535 23.31 -22.29 3.75
C ARG A 535 23.03 -21.04 2.93
N SER A 536 21.93 -21.07 2.18
CA SER A 536 21.31 -19.86 1.63
C SER A 536 20.08 -19.48 2.44
N SER A 537 19.89 -18.18 2.64
CA SER A 537 18.72 -17.59 3.31
C SER A 537 17.59 -17.20 2.35
N ALA A 538 17.77 -17.39 1.04
CA ALA A 538 16.79 -17.01 0.05
C ALA A 538 16.47 -18.14 -0.93
N THR A 539 15.23 -18.11 -1.41
CA THR A 539 14.75 -18.97 -2.49
C THR A 539 15.50 -18.66 -3.78
N VAL A 540 15.93 -19.70 -4.49
CA VAL A 540 16.63 -19.57 -5.77
C VAL A 540 15.62 -19.42 -6.91
N TYR A 541 15.77 -18.38 -7.71
CA TYR A 541 14.99 -18.12 -8.91
C TYR A 541 15.90 -17.48 -10.00
N PHE A 542 15.35 -17.22 -11.17
CA PHE A 542 16.15 -16.80 -12.34
C PHE A 542 17.04 -15.56 -12.09
N ALA A 543 16.65 -14.63 -11.21
CA ALA A 543 17.39 -13.39 -11.01
C ALA A 543 18.53 -13.49 -9.97
N ASN A 544 18.55 -14.52 -9.12
CA ASN A 544 19.61 -14.73 -8.12
C ASN A 544 20.36 -16.06 -8.29
N ALA A 545 20.00 -16.89 -9.27
CA ALA A 545 20.63 -18.19 -9.50
C ALA A 545 22.14 -18.10 -9.82
N GLU A 546 22.55 -17.11 -10.61
CA GLU A 546 23.97 -16.89 -10.90
C GLU A 546 24.76 -16.48 -9.65
N LEU A 547 24.22 -15.53 -8.88
CA LEU A 547 24.81 -15.09 -7.60
C LEU A 547 24.90 -16.25 -6.59
N TYR A 548 23.89 -17.10 -6.53
CA TYR A 548 23.89 -18.30 -5.69
C TYR A 548 25.04 -19.23 -6.08
N LEU A 549 25.21 -19.48 -7.37
CA LEU A 549 26.21 -20.38 -7.91
C LEU A 549 27.64 -19.82 -7.75
N GLU A 550 27.82 -18.52 -7.91
CA GLU A 550 29.08 -17.83 -7.64
C GLU A 550 29.43 -17.87 -6.14
N ALA A 551 28.47 -17.55 -5.27
CA ALA A 551 28.66 -17.62 -3.83
C ALA A 551 28.96 -19.04 -3.36
N LEU A 552 28.29 -20.05 -3.92
CA LEU A 552 28.58 -21.45 -3.64
C LEU A 552 30.01 -21.82 -4.05
N LYS A 553 30.47 -21.41 -5.24
CA LYS A 553 31.85 -21.64 -5.72
C LYS A 553 32.88 -20.97 -4.82
N GLU A 554 32.68 -19.70 -4.50
CA GLU A 554 33.60 -18.90 -3.68
C GLU A 554 33.70 -19.47 -2.27
N LYS A 555 32.56 -19.75 -1.62
CA LYS A 555 32.51 -20.21 -0.22
C LYS A 555 32.92 -21.68 -0.05
N SER A 556 32.72 -22.52 -1.07
CA SER A 556 33.18 -23.93 -1.03
C SER A 556 34.64 -24.10 -1.41
N GLY A 557 35.28 -23.07 -1.97
CA GLY A 557 36.64 -23.17 -2.52
C GLY A 557 36.75 -24.11 -3.72
N LEU A 558 35.62 -24.59 -4.27
CA LEU A 558 35.56 -25.47 -5.42
C LEU A 558 35.60 -24.66 -6.71
N ASP A 559 36.77 -24.62 -7.36
CA ASP A 559 36.90 -24.04 -8.70
C ASP A 559 36.41 -25.04 -9.77
N ILE A 560 35.09 -25.24 -9.82
CA ILE A 560 34.40 -26.20 -10.71
C ILE A 560 34.84 -26.00 -12.17
N SER A 561 35.08 -24.75 -12.60
CA SER A 561 35.55 -24.43 -13.95
C SER A 561 36.95 -24.99 -14.22
N LYS A 562 37.90 -24.83 -13.30
CA LYS A 562 39.24 -25.45 -13.40
C LYS A 562 39.17 -26.97 -13.34
N MET A 563 38.28 -27.53 -12.52
CA MET A 563 38.08 -28.98 -12.40
C MET A 563 37.51 -29.59 -13.69
N ILE A 564 36.52 -28.95 -14.32
CA ILE A 564 35.99 -29.36 -15.63
C ILE A 564 37.06 -29.28 -16.72
N ILE A 565 37.88 -28.21 -16.72
CA ILE A 565 38.99 -28.05 -17.68
C ILE A 565 40.08 -29.09 -17.46
N TYR A 566 40.46 -29.36 -16.20
CA TYR A 566 41.44 -30.39 -15.84
C TYR A 566 40.94 -31.79 -16.24
N LYS A 567 39.65 -32.08 -16.00
CA LYS A 567 39.00 -33.33 -16.40
C LYS A 567 38.94 -33.48 -17.91
N ARG A 568 38.53 -32.45 -18.67
CA ARG A 568 38.57 -32.48 -20.16
C ARG A 568 40.00 -32.72 -20.67
N ARG A 569 41.03 -32.18 -20.00
CA ARG A 569 42.44 -32.49 -20.29
C ARG A 569 42.82 -33.93 -19.96
N GLN A 570 42.33 -34.49 -18.85
CA GLN A 570 42.55 -35.88 -18.45
C GLN A 570 41.83 -36.84 -19.40
N GLU A 571 40.56 -36.61 -19.73
CA GLU A 571 39.78 -37.38 -20.72
C GLU A 571 40.41 -37.30 -22.11
N ALA A 572 40.94 -36.16 -22.53
CA ALA A 572 41.70 -36.05 -23.77
C ALA A 572 43.03 -36.82 -23.73
N LYS A 573 43.71 -36.89 -22.57
CA LYS A 573 44.90 -37.73 -22.36
C LYS A 573 44.54 -39.22 -22.33
N GLN A 574 43.43 -39.58 -21.71
CA GLN A 574 42.86 -40.93 -21.62
C GLN A 574 42.47 -41.41 -23.02
N LYS A 575 41.67 -40.64 -23.78
CA LYS A 575 41.35 -40.92 -25.19
C LYS A 575 42.58 -41.00 -26.09
N ARG A 576 43.64 -40.20 -25.82
CA ARG A 576 44.92 -40.33 -26.54
C ARG A 576 45.69 -41.61 -26.16
N ARG A 577 45.62 -42.05 -24.90
CA ARG A 577 46.19 -43.33 -24.43
C ARG A 577 45.38 -44.51 -24.96
N GLU A 578 44.06 -44.44 -24.93
CA GLU A 578 43.13 -45.41 -25.52
C GLU A 578 43.35 -45.51 -27.02
N ARG A 579 43.41 -44.41 -27.80
CA ARG A 579 43.77 -44.46 -29.23
C ARG A 579 45.15 -45.07 -29.50
N ARG A 580 46.12 -44.89 -28.59
CA ARG A 580 47.46 -45.53 -28.66
C ARG A 580 47.41 -47.02 -28.26
N ALA A 581 46.54 -47.38 -27.31
CA ALA A 581 46.30 -48.75 -26.87
C ALA A 581 45.45 -49.53 -27.88
N GLU A 582 44.49 -48.89 -28.53
CA GLU A 582 43.63 -49.40 -29.61
C GLU A 582 44.47 -49.71 -30.87
N ARG A 583 45.48 -48.87 -31.18
CA ARG A 583 46.51 -49.19 -32.19
C ARG A 583 47.37 -50.41 -31.82
N ARG A 584 47.56 -50.70 -30.52
CA ARG A 584 48.31 -51.86 -30.02
C ARG A 584 47.43 -53.11 -29.87
N ALA A 585 46.14 -52.92 -29.57
CA ALA A 585 45.14 -53.97 -29.36
C ALA A 585 44.52 -54.50 -30.66
N LYS A 586 44.66 -53.77 -31.79
CA LYS A 586 44.32 -54.28 -33.13
C LYS A 586 45.16 -55.49 -33.61
N ARG A 587 46.01 -56.08 -32.76
CA ARG A 587 46.78 -57.30 -33.02
C ARG A 587 46.32 -58.55 -32.25
N GLN A 588 45.30 -58.51 -31.38
CA GLN A 588 44.82 -59.73 -30.71
C GLN A 588 43.33 -59.65 -30.30
N ALA A 589 42.66 -60.81 -30.30
CA ALA A 589 41.23 -61.00 -30.55
C ALA A 589 40.23 -60.73 -29.39
N LYS A 590 38.97 -60.50 -29.80
CA LYS A 590 37.62 -60.83 -29.23
C LYS A 590 37.29 -60.67 -27.72
N ARG A 591 36.09 -60.09 -27.50
CA ARG A 591 35.09 -60.19 -26.40
C ARG A 591 34.96 -59.05 -25.35
N GLU A 592 33.76 -58.43 -25.40
CA GLU A 592 32.81 -58.09 -24.30
C GLU A 592 33.08 -56.97 -23.23
N ILE A 593 31.99 -56.20 -22.96
CA ILE A 593 31.51 -55.59 -21.68
C ILE A 593 31.75 -54.07 -21.38
N PHE A 594 30.59 -53.36 -21.30
CA PHE A 594 30.06 -52.29 -20.42
C PHE A 594 30.81 -51.01 -19.93
N GLN A 595 30.01 -49.92 -19.88
CA GLN A 595 29.80 -48.81 -18.90
C GLN A 595 30.94 -48.39 -17.94
N ASP A 596 31.08 -47.14 -17.47
CA ASP A 596 30.22 -45.96 -17.42
C ASP A 596 31.09 -44.70 -17.23
N PHE A 597 30.51 -43.55 -17.58
CA PHE A 597 30.99 -42.24 -17.17
C PHE A 597 30.55 -41.95 -15.72
N CYS A 598 31.50 -41.72 -14.80
CA CYS A 598 31.24 -40.99 -13.56
C CYS A 598 31.87 -39.60 -13.65
N GLU A 599 31.02 -38.58 -13.66
CA GLU A 599 31.39 -37.17 -13.77
C GLU A 599 31.63 -36.54 -12.40
N ILE A 600 32.91 -36.23 -12.13
CA ILE A 600 33.43 -35.30 -11.11
C ILE A 600 33.31 -35.82 -9.66
N ASP A 601 34.43 -35.86 -8.94
CA ASP A 601 34.58 -36.49 -7.61
C ASP A 601 34.12 -35.56 -6.46
N VAL A 602 32.97 -34.90 -6.63
CA VAL A 602 32.33 -34.07 -5.61
C VAL A 602 30.85 -34.45 -5.50
N ASP A 603 30.50 -35.08 -4.38
CA ASP A 603 29.12 -35.44 -4.05
C ASP A 603 28.39 -34.22 -3.45
N ILE A 604 27.31 -33.77 -4.11
CA ILE A 604 26.42 -32.71 -3.63
C ILE A 604 25.15 -33.34 -3.06
N TYR A 605 24.81 -32.94 -1.84
CA TYR A 605 23.60 -33.38 -1.14
C TYR A 605 22.71 -32.18 -0.80
N MET A 606 21.39 -32.34 -0.91
CA MET A 606 20.40 -31.33 -0.53
C MET A 606 19.76 -31.73 0.79
N ALA A 607 19.67 -30.80 1.75
CA ALA A 607 19.06 -31.06 3.05
C ALA A 607 17.98 -30.02 3.38
N ALA A 608 16.98 -30.46 4.16
CA ALA A 608 15.91 -29.63 4.72
C ALA A 608 15.03 -28.90 3.67
N CYS A 609 14.83 -29.50 2.49
CA CYS A 609 13.95 -28.95 1.46
C CYS A 609 12.48 -28.98 1.91
N GLN A 610 11.74 -27.88 1.70
CA GLN A 610 10.30 -27.88 1.94
C GLN A 610 9.58 -28.83 0.97
N ALA A 611 8.51 -29.47 1.44
CA ALA A 611 7.71 -30.43 0.66
C ALA A 611 7.28 -29.89 -0.72
N SER A 612 6.81 -28.64 -0.77
CA SER A 612 6.39 -27.99 -2.02
C SER A 612 7.52 -27.78 -3.03
N VAL A 613 8.76 -27.63 -2.56
CA VAL A 613 9.94 -27.48 -3.44
C VAL A 613 10.32 -28.83 -4.03
N VAL A 614 10.32 -29.90 -3.22
CA VAL A 614 10.57 -31.27 -3.71
C VAL A 614 9.54 -31.66 -4.77
N GLU A 615 8.25 -31.37 -4.53
CA GLU A 615 7.18 -31.61 -5.49
C GLU A 615 7.39 -30.85 -6.81
N GLN A 616 7.84 -29.59 -6.76
CA GLN A 616 8.16 -28.82 -7.96
C GLN A 616 9.36 -29.38 -8.72
N LEU A 617 10.38 -29.86 -8.02
CA LEU A 617 11.55 -30.52 -8.63
C LEU A 617 11.16 -31.83 -9.32
N GLU A 618 10.25 -32.61 -8.73
CA GLU A 618 9.70 -33.81 -9.35
C GLU A 618 8.92 -33.50 -10.62
N LEU A 619 7.98 -32.54 -10.55
CA LEU A 619 7.19 -32.09 -11.71
C LEU A 619 8.08 -31.50 -12.81
N GLY A 620 9.18 -30.85 -12.43
CA GLY A 620 10.17 -30.28 -13.35
C GLY A 620 11.13 -31.31 -13.96
N GLY A 621 11.04 -32.60 -13.59
CA GLY A 621 11.93 -33.64 -14.10
C GLY A 621 13.37 -33.52 -13.61
N PHE A 622 13.60 -32.89 -12.46
CA PHE A 622 14.93 -32.71 -11.88
C PHE A 622 15.61 -34.03 -11.50
N PHE A 623 14.82 -34.99 -11.02
CA PHE A 623 15.31 -36.31 -10.65
C PHE A 623 15.46 -37.20 -11.89
N THR A 624 16.68 -37.65 -12.14
CA THR A 624 17.07 -38.49 -13.29
C THR A 624 17.91 -39.67 -12.79
N GLU A 625 18.35 -40.57 -13.68
CA GLU A 625 19.21 -41.70 -13.28
C GLU A 625 20.53 -41.25 -12.61
N SER A 626 21.03 -40.04 -12.90
CA SER A 626 22.23 -39.47 -12.29
C SER A 626 21.98 -38.72 -10.98
N ILE A 627 20.79 -38.10 -10.82
CA ILE A 627 20.38 -37.35 -9.63
C ILE A 627 19.18 -38.04 -9.00
N THR A 628 19.44 -38.99 -8.10
CA THR A 628 18.41 -39.75 -7.38
C THR A 628 17.95 -39.04 -6.11
N LYS A 629 16.70 -39.29 -5.68
CA LYS A 629 16.15 -38.83 -4.38
C LYS A 629 16.99 -39.20 -3.15
N ARG A 630 17.88 -40.19 -3.26
CA ARG A 630 18.87 -40.57 -2.22
C ARG A 630 19.85 -39.46 -1.84
N ARG A 631 19.97 -38.43 -2.69
CA ARG A 631 20.80 -37.25 -2.40
C ARG A 631 20.05 -36.16 -1.64
N LEU A 632 18.77 -36.38 -1.31
CA LEU A 632 17.92 -35.46 -0.57
C LEU A 632 17.66 -36.00 0.84
N PHE A 633 17.82 -35.15 1.85
CA PHE A 633 17.64 -35.49 3.25
C PHE A 633 16.68 -34.54 3.96
N ALA A 634 15.88 -35.06 4.89
CA ALA A 634 14.96 -34.25 5.69
C ALA A 634 15.70 -33.33 6.68
N SER A 635 16.87 -33.74 7.18
CA SER A 635 17.69 -32.94 8.09
C SER A 635 19.14 -32.82 7.62
N VAL A 636 19.79 -31.71 8.02
CA VAL A 636 21.22 -31.50 7.77
C VAL A 636 22.07 -32.56 8.47
N HIS A 637 21.67 -32.97 9.67
CA HIS A 637 22.40 -33.97 10.45
C HIS A 637 22.40 -35.34 9.77
N ASP A 638 21.25 -35.78 9.24
CA ASP A 638 21.14 -37.03 8.48
C ASP A 638 22.07 -37.02 7.25
N ALA A 639 22.12 -35.90 6.51
CA ALA A 639 23.01 -35.74 5.37
C ALA A 639 24.50 -35.81 5.78
N VAL A 640 24.88 -35.15 6.87
CA VAL A 640 26.27 -35.15 7.37
C VAL A 640 26.69 -36.54 7.84
N LEU A 641 25.84 -37.24 8.60
CA LEU A 641 26.10 -38.60 9.06
C LEU A 641 26.23 -39.56 7.87
N TYR A 642 25.37 -39.42 6.86
CA TYR A 642 25.46 -40.19 5.62
C TYR A 642 26.81 -39.97 4.92
N CYS A 643 27.25 -38.72 4.77
CA CYS A 643 28.56 -38.36 4.18
C CYS A 643 29.74 -38.96 4.96
N GLN A 644 29.70 -38.89 6.29
CA GLN A 644 30.76 -39.44 7.15
C GLN A 644 30.84 -40.96 7.06
N ASN A 645 29.70 -41.65 7.06
CA ASN A 645 29.64 -43.11 6.97
C ASN A 645 30.07 -43.64 5.59
N HIS A 646 29.72 -42.95 4.50
CA HIS A 646 30.07 -43.39 3.14
C HIS A 646 31.54 -43.11 2.76
N ARG A 647 32.21 -42.15 3.42
CA ARG A 647 33.67 -41.94 3.26
C ARG A 647 34.51 -43.10 3.78
N GLY A 648 34.02 -43.84 4.78
CA GLY A 648 34.73 -44.98 5.35
C GLY A 648 34.78 -46.24 4.45
N ALA A 649 33.96 -46.29 3.38
CA ALA A 649 33.76 -47.49 2.57
C ALA A 649 34.61 -47.55 1.28
N THR A 650 35.30 -46.47 0.89
CA THR A 650 36.11 -46.43 -0.34
C THR A 650 37.61 -46.52 -0.05
N SER A 651 38.29 -47.54 -0.59
CA SER A 651 39.72 -47.84 -0.42
C SER A 651 40.70 -46.90 -1.12
N ILE A 652 40.27 -45.67 -1.47
CA ILE A 652 41.09 -44.67 -2.17
C ILE A 652 41.00 -43.35 -1.37
N PRO A 653 42.13 -42.72 -1.01
CA PRO A 653 42.11 -41.45 -0.29
C PRO A 653 41.50 -40.36 -1.19
N ARG A 654 40.27 -39.95 -0.89
CA ARG A 654 39.60 -38.81 -1.54
C ARG A 654 40.21 -37.51 -1.03
N SER A 655 40.77 -36.69 -1.93
CA SER A 655 41.38 -35.40 -1.58
C SER A 655 40.37 -34.24 -1.47
N GLU A 656 39.09 -34.45 -1.80
CA GLU A 656 38.13 -33.36 -2.00
C GLU A 656 36.87 -33.45 -1.11
N PRO A 657 36.26 -32.30 -0.74
CA PRO A 657 35.15 -32.22 0.22
C PRO A 657 33.79 -32.55 -0.40
N SER A 658 32.88 -33.12 0.39
CA SER A 658 31.44 -33.26 0.06
C SER A 658 30.69 -31.98 0.42
N VAL A 659 29.72 -31.55 -0.40
CA VAL A 659 28.95 -30.31 -0.15
C VAL A 659 27.51 -30.63 0.23
N VAL A 660 27.08 -30.17 1.40
CA VAL A 660 25.67 -30.22 1.83
C VAL A 660 25.07 -28.84 1.65
N SER A 661 24.11 -28.71 0.75
CA SER A 661 23.39 -27.48 0.49
C SER A 661 22.05 -27.48 1.21
N ILE A 662 21.77 -26.43 1.98
CA ILE A 662 20.48 -26.23 2.63
C ILE A 662 19.59 -25.41 1.70
N CYS A 663 18.46 -25.97 1.30
CA CYS A 663 17.43 -25.25 0.55
C CYS A 663 16.37 -24.75 1.52
N SER A 664 16.24 -23.43 1.65
CA SER A 664 15.21 -22.78 2.47
C SER A 664 13.97 -22.41 1.67
#